data_AF-A0A928V738-F1
#
_entry.id   AF-A0A928V738-F1
#
_cell.length_a   1.000
_cell.length_b   1.000
_cell.length_c   1.000
_cell.angle_alpha   90.00
_cell.angle_beta   90.00
_cell.angle_gamma   90.00
#
_symmetry.space_group_name_H-M   'P 1'
#
loop_
_entity.id
_entity.type
_entity.pdbx_description
1 polymer ?
#
loop_
_entity_poly.entity_id
_entity_poly.type
_entity_poly.pdbx_seq_one_letter_code
_entity_poly.pdbx_strand_id
1 'polypeptide(L)'
;MSLLNLSSRYRQSLLTLSITCALASVAACASTDRSADAKTPHQAEFQLFESDLRGAHMLVFSKTAGWRHDSIPAGIEAMKKLADQYGFTVEATEDASVFTDENLKRFNTLVFVNTTGDILNEAQEIAMERFIQAGGGFAGIHAAADTETGGEWYWYRRLVGGVFKSHPGEPDNVQHAHLQVLNPEHPATRDVPRAFDLTDEWYDYLELYPYRRDLLTLDENSYIGGLHGHHHPISWYHQFDGGRAFYTGLGHTSEMFSEPHFTKLLVRGLRYATGGSPKLDYSKARATAEQVVQTRVNSDLKQPVALDFLPDGQLLVAEGAGAIKQLNASGEGGSVIATLPVSQQSPLGHGLRGLAVSPDFAKDQRVYVSYLQAGSNNQPALIVSHFTLASGQLSAASEKRVIEIPFDNRCCHVGGDLAFDDKGHLFIATGDNTALDKAGFNLIEQDGKNNADSALRTSGNTADLRGKVLRIIPGADGGYSIPEGNLYGQSATTLPEIYAMGVRDPAGLEVDAVGGALYIADRGPSATADDAARGPRGYDEVTRVNEPANLGWPFMAGNNMPYVNFNATRNDKLRRFNPRLPENILVEKGLAAEKILTPAKSALVWYGSDKNRLFPDFGEGERAVLVAGVYQQPASAAPTALPAYYNDKLVVLDAKRGWVQAVTQDEFARVIKIENLLPAGALKAATAAKFSPSGELYVLQQNNGAGELVKIGVKR
;
A
#
# COMPACT_ATOMS: atom_id res chain seq x y z
N MET A 1 11.90 -77.82 -7.38
CA MET A 1 12.95 -77.71 -8.42
C MET A 1 13.19 -76.22 -8.64
N SER A 2 14.39 -75.65 -8.53
CA SER A 2 15.74 -76.14 -8.19
C SER A 2 16.38 -75.05 -7.29
N LEU A 3 17.05 -75.31 -6.14
CA LEU A 3 18.42 -75.85 -5.98
C LEU A 3 19.42 -75.16 -6.94
N LEU A 4 20.53 -74.53 -6.51
CA LEU A 4 21.33 -74.67 -5.27
C LEU A 4 21.68 -73.28 -4.64
N ASN A 5 22.36 -73.09 -3.48
CA ASN A 5 23.01 -74.01 -2.53
C ASN A 5 23.09 -73.39 -1.10
N LEU A 6 23.41 -74.20 -0.07
CA LEU A 6 23.72 -73.76 1.32
C LEU A 6 25.25 -73.92 1.60
N SER A 7 25.89 -73.71 2.76
CA SER A 7 25.54 -73.59 4.20
C SER A 7 26.77 -73.03 4.99
N SER A 8 26.90 -72.80 6.32
CA SER A 8 26.02 -72.87 7.52
C SER A 8 26.68 -72.25 8.79
N ARG A 9 26.02 -71.28 9.45
CA ARG A 9 25.84 -71.10 10.94
C ARG A 9 26.98 -70.75 11.93
N TYR A 10 26.64 -69.78 12.82
CA TYR A 10 26.88 -69.73 14.31
C TYR A 10 28.33 -69.52 14.84
N ARG A 11 28.70 -68.50 15.65
CA ARG A 11 28.22 -68.16 17.02
C ARG A 11 28.91 -66.89 17.58
N GLN A 12 28.25 -66.21 18.54
CA GLN A 12 28.78 -65.42 19.69
C GLN A 12 29.63 -64.13 19.49
N SER A 13 29.10 -63.03 20.08
CA SER A 13 29.78 -62.08 21.01
C SER A 13 30.63 -60.93 20.43
N LEU A 14 30.59 -59.66 20.89
CA LEU A 14 29.98 -58.99 22.07
C LEU A 14 29.58 -57.51 21.78
N LEU A 15 28.78 -56.91 22.69
CA LEU A 15 28.65 -55.48 23.07
C LEU A 15 28.08 -54.40 22.10
N THR A 16 27.00 -53.73 22.57
CA THR A 16 26.70 -52.26 22.57
C THR A 16 26.93 -51.40 21.30
N LEU A 17 26.02 -50.50 20.88
CA LEU A 17 24.84 -49.90 21.53
C LEU A 17 23.86 -49.33 20.46
N SER A 18 22.54 -49.58 20.54
CA SER A 18 21.50 -48.72 19.91
C SER A 18 20.04 -49.13 20.22
N ILE A 19 19.22 -48.12 20.48
CA ILE A 19 17.77 -47.95 20.19
C ILE A 19 16.79 -49.07 20.61
N THR A 20 16.06 -48.73 21.67
CA THR A 20 14.77 -49.21 22.19
C THR A 20 13.69 -49.66 21.18
N CYS A 21 12.87 -50.65 21.60
CA CYS A 21 11.44 -50.67 21.26
C CYS A 21 10.60 -51.32 22.41
N ALA A 22 9.44 -50.72 22.69
CA ALA A 22 8.25 -51.18 23.43
C ALA A 22 8.33 -52.24 24.56
N LEU A 23 7.75 -51.94 25.73
CA LEU A 23 6.45 -52.52 26.13
C LEU A 23 5.79 -51.81 27.34
N ALA A 24 4.49 -52.04 27.50
CA ALA A 24 3.53 -51.26 28.28
C ALA A 24 3.58 -51.41 29.82
N SER A 25 3.01 -50.43 30.54
CA SER A 25 2.01 -50.70 31.61
C SER A 25 1.24 -49.42 32.01
N VAL A 26 0.11 -49.60 32.70
CA VAL A 26 -0.95 -48.60 32.92
C VAL A 26 -0.76 -47.84 34.25
N ALA A 27 -0.81 -46.50 34.22
CA ALA A 27 -1.14 -45.67 35.38
C ALA A 27 -1.67 -44.27 34.97
N ALA A 28 -2.49 -43.68 35.84
CA ALA A 28 -3.25 -42.46 35.62
C ALA A 28 -2.44 -41.18 35.27
N CYS A 29 -2.95 -40.43 34.30
CA CYS A 29 -2.83 -38.96 34.23
C CYS A 29 -4.24 -38.36 34.20
N ALA A 30 -4.51 -37.35 35.02
CA ALA A 30 -5.79 -36.65 35.01
C ALA A 30 -5.85 -35.69 33.80
N SER A 31 -6.88 -35.82 32.97
CA SER A 31 -7.13 -34.92 31.84
C SER A 31 -7.69 -33.59 32.34
N THR A 32 -6.83 -32.57 32.45
CA THR A 32 -7.28 -31.18 32.61
C THR A 32 -7.77 -30.65 31.26
N ASP A 33 -9.09 -30.56 31.08
CA ASP A 33 -9.71 -30.03 29.85
C ASP A 33 -9.26 -28.60 29.53
N ARG A 34 -8.37 -28.45 28.53
CA ARG A 34 -8.04 -27.18 27.86
C ARG A 34 -7.66 -27.37 26.39
N SER A 35 -8.62 -27.82 25.57
CA SER A 35 -8.58 -27.65 24.12
C SER A 35 -10.00 -27.44 23.58
N ALA A 36 -10.51 -26.22 23.71
CA ALA A 36 -11.69 -25.80 22.95
C ALA A 36 -11.28 -25.52 21.49
N ASP A 37 -12.08 -25.97 20.52
CA ASP A 37 -11.72 -25.94 19.11
C ASP A 37 -11.51 -24.51 18.56
N ALA A 38 -10.26 -24.17 18.28
CA ALA A 38 -9.91 -22.98 17.51
C ALA A 38 -10.26 -23.20 16.02
N LYS A 39 -11.47 -22.79 15.63
CA LYS A 39 -11.93 -22.79 14.22
C LYS A 39 -10.92 -22.04 13.33
N THR A 40 -10.72 -22.51 12.11
CA THR A 40 -9.86 -21.79 11.15
C THR A 40 -10.50 -20.45 10.76
N PRO A 41 -9.73 -19.42 10.33
CA PRO A 41 -10.29 -18.10 10.01
C PRO A 41 -11.43 -18.15 8.98
N HIS A 42 -11.24 -18.98 7.94
CA HIS A 42 -12.25 -19.24 6.90
C HIS A 42 -13.52 -19.92 7.45
N GLN A 43 -13.39 -20.81 8.44
CA GLN A 43 -14.55 -21.39 9.13
C GLN A 43 -15.27 -20.35 9.98
N ALA A 44 -14.54 -19.50 10.71
CA ALA A 44 -15.14 -18.46 11.55
C ALA A 44 -15.97 -17.46 10.72
N GLU A 45 -15.43 -17.00 9.60
CA GLU A 45 -16.11 -16.07 8.69
C GLU A 45 -17.35 -16.69 8.02
N PHE A 46 -17.30 -17.96 7.63
CA PHE A 46 -18.45 -18.68 7.06
C PHE A 46 -19.64 -18.79 8.04
N GLN A 47 -19.41 -18.73 9.36
CA GLN A 47 -20.49 -18.73 10.34
C GLN A 47 -21.30 -17.42 10.36
N LEU A 48 -20.77 -16.31 9.84
CA LEU A 48 -21.47 -15.02 9.84
C LEU A 48 -22.72 -15.05 8.95
N PHE A 49 -22.68 -15.77 7.83
CA PHE A 49 -23.84 -16.06 6.95
C PHE A 49 -24.90 -16.98 7.58
N GLU A 50 -24.56 -17.65 8.67
CA GLU A 50 -25.44 -18.49 9.49
C GLU A 50 -25.84 -17.80 10.80
N SER A 51 -25.41 -16.55 11.03
CA SER A 51 -25.72 -15.81 12.25
C SER A 51 -27.22 -15.53 12.38
N ASP A 52 -27.66 -15.38 13.64
CA ASP A 52 -29.03 -15.04 13.97
C ASP A 52 -29.25 -13.53 13.77
N LEU A 53 -30.39 -13.15 13.18
CA LEU A 53 -30.79 -11.75 13.04
C LEU A 53 -31.72 -11.31 14.19
N ARG A 54 -32.21 -12.22 15.04
CA ARG A 54 -33.23 -11.89 16.04
C ARG A 54 -32.76 -10.78 16.99
N GLY A 55 -33.55 -9.70 17.06
CA GLY A 55 -33.22 -8.51 17.84
C GLY A 55 -32.23 -7.54 17.20
N ALA A 56 -31.76 -7.80 15.97
CA ALA A 56 -31.04 -6.80 15.18
C ALA A 56 -31.97 -5.64 14.77
N HIS A 57 -31.39 -4.46 14.58
CA HIS A 57 -32.09 -3.28 14.07
C HIS A 57 -31.32 -2.71 12.86
N MET A 58 -32.00 -2.46 11.75
CA MET A 58 -31.37 -2.04 10.50
C MET A 58 -31.97 -0.75 9.96
N LEU A 59 -31.12 0.16 9.48
CA LEU A 59 -31.54 1.36 8.77
C LEU A 59 -31.67 1.01 7.28
N VAL A 60 -32.87 1.12 6.71
CA VAL A 60 -33.14 0.97 5.28
C VAL A 60 -33.16 2.38 4.66
N PHE A 61 -32.18 2.68 3.81
CA PHE A 61 -32.00 4.00 3.22
C PHE A 61 -32.22 3.95 1.71
N SER A 62 -33.06 4.84 1.17
CA SER A 62 -33.41 4.88 -0.25
C SER A 62 -33.40 6.30 -0.85
N LYS A 63 -32.57 7.19 -0.30
CA LYS A 63 -32.38 8.54 -0.85
C LYS A 63 -31.73 8.48 -2.23
N THR A 64 -32.29 9.21 -3.19
CA THR A 64 -31.82 9.29 -4.58
C THR A 64 -31.58 10.75 -4.97
N ALA A 65 -30.37 11.08 -5.41
CA ALA A 65 -30.02 12.33 -6.09
C ALA A 65 -29.83 12.15 -7.60
N GLY A 66 -29.62 10.91 -8.06
CA GLY A 66 -29.62 10.50 -9.46
C GLY A 66 -30.98 9.93 -9.90
N TRP A 67 -30.94 8.82 -10.65
CA TRP A 67 -32.15 8.10 -11.08
C TRP A 67 -32.92 7.51 -9.88
N ARG A 68 -34.25 7.41 -9.97
CA ARG A 68 -35.10 6.82 -8.92
C ARG A 68 -35.82 5.59 -9.45
N HIS A 69 -35.57 4.46 -8.81
CA HIS A 69 -36.10 3.16 -9.21
C HIS A 69 -37.51 2.93 -8.63
N ASP A 70 -38.48 2.56 -9.47
CA ASP A 70 -39.86 2.25 -9.05
C ASP A 70 -39.96 1.05 -8.09
N SER A 71 -38.89 0.25 -7.98
CA SER A 71 -38.78 -0.90 -7.07
C SER A 71 -38.41 -0.55 -5.63
N ILE A 72 -38.04 0.71 -5.32
CA ILE A 72 -37.72 1.14 -3.94
C ILE A 72 -38.81 0.74 -2.92
N PRO A 73 -40.13 0.95 -3.17
CA PRO A 73 -41.18 0.50 -2.26
C PRO A 73 -41.25 -1.03 -2.14
N ALA A 74 -41.02 -1.78 -3.22
CA ALA A 74 -40.99 -3.24 -3.19
C ALA A 74 -39.83 -3.76 -2.33
N GLY A 75 -38.65 -3.13 -2.42
CA GLY A 75 -37.50 -3.42 -1.58
C GLY A 75 -37.73 -3.13 -0.10
N ILE A 76 -38.34 -1.98 0.23
CA ILE A 76 -38.71 -1.62 1.60
C ILE A 76 -39.71 -2.65 2.17
N GLU A 77 -40.72 -3.07 1.41
CA GLU A 77 -41.69 -4.08 1.84
C GLU A 77 -41.09 -5.49 1.94
N ALA A 78 -40.12 -5.85 1.09
CA ALA A 78 -39.37 -7.11 1.23
C ALA A 78 -38.50 -7.11 2.50
N MET A 79 -37.81 -6.00 2.80
CA MET A 79 -37.04 -5.85 4.02
C MET A 79 -37.92 -5.98 5.28
N LYS A 80 -39.14 -5.44 5.28
CA LYS A 80 -40.12 -5.66 6.37
C LYS A 80 -40.55 -7.12 6.52
N LYS A 81 -40.88 -7.79 5.41
CA LYS A 81 -41.27 -9.22 5.43
C LYS A 81 -40.13 -10.12 5.94
N LEU A 82 -38.88 -9.81 5.57
CA LEU A 82 -37.70 -10.48 6.11
C LEU A 82 -37.50 -10.18 7.61
N ALA A 83 -37.77 -8.94 8.03
CA ALA A 83 -37.72 -8.55 9.45
C ALA A 83 -38.72 -9.37 10.29
N ASP A 84 -39.97 -9.49 9.85
CA ASP A 84 -41.00 -10.34 10.48
C ASP A 84 -40.60 -11.82 10.49
N GLN A 85 -40.09 -12.34 9.36
CA GLN A 85 -39.75 -13.77 9.21
C GLN A 85 -38.54 -14.19 10.06
N TYR A 86 -37.54 -13.32 10.21
CA TYR A 86 -36.28 -13.62 10.90
C TYR A 86 -36.11 -12.87 12.24
N GLY A 87 -37.13 -12.13 12.68
CA GLY A 87 -37.24 -11.50 13.99
C GLY A 87 -36.29 -10.31 14.23
N PHE A 88 -35.88 -9.61 13.17
CA PHE A 88 -35.19 -8.32 13.26
C PHE A 88 -36.16 -7.16 13.09
N THR A 89 -35.66 -5.93 13.14
CA THR A 89 -36.46 -4.70 12.94
C THR A 89 -35.82 -3.79 11.91
N VAL A 90 -36.63 -3.00 11.20
CA VAL A 90 -36.20 -2.07 10.15
C VAL A 90 -36.80 -0.67 10.35
N GLU A 91 -35.97 0.35 10.20
CA GLU A 91 -36.37 1.77 10.12
C GLU A 91 -36.08 2.24 8.69
N ALA A 92 -37.11 2.61 7.93
CA ALA A 92 -36.96 3.02 6.53
C ALA A 92 -37.05 4.54 6.37
N THR A 93 -36.09 5.16 5.67
CA THR A 93 -36.04 6.62 5.48
C THR A 93 -35.31 7.05 4.21
N GLU A 94 -35.57 8.28 3.79
CA GLU A 94 -34.84 9.01 2.73
C GLU A 94 -34.19 10.29 3.27
N ASP A 95 -34.38 10.60 4.56
CA ASP A 95 -33.75 11.75 5.22
C ASP A 95 -32.33 11.41 5.67
N ALA A 96 -31.34 12.11 5.10
CA ALA A 96 -29.94 11.98 5.47
C ALA A 96 -29.62 12.53 6.87
N SER A 97 -30.51 13.27 7.54
CA SER A 97 -30.29 13.80 8.90
C SER A 97 -30.07 12.69 9.95
N VAL A 98 -30.47 11.44 9.65
CA VAL A 98 -30.20 10.26 10.50
C VAL A 98 -28.73 9.86 10.54
N PHE A 99 -27.88 10.34 9.63
CA PHE A 99 -26.45 10.03 9.58
C PHE A 99 -25.68 10.89 10.58
N THR A 100 -25.83 10.56 11.87
CA THR A 100 -25.05 11.13 12.97
C THR A 100 -24.53 10.04 13.89
N ASP A 101 -23.44 10.34 14.60
CA ASP A 101 -22.84 9.45 15.59
C ASP A 101 -23.83 9.01 16.68
N GLU A 102 -24.87 9.80 16.99
CA GLU A 102 -25.90 9.49 17.97
C GLU A 102 -26.98 8.57 17.41
N ASN A 103 -27.49 8.89 16.21
CA ASN A 103 -28.55 8.11 15.55
C ASN A 103 -28.04 6.74 15.07
N LEU A 104 -26.85 6.69 14.46
CA LEU A 104 -26.33 5.45 13.88
C LEU A 104 -26.01 4.37 14.94
N LYS A 105 -25.74 4.76 16.20
CA LYS A 105 -25.60 3.85 17.35
C LYS A 105 -26.84 2.99 17.64
N ARG A 106 -28.00 3.33 17.06
CA ARG A 106 -29.27 2.60 17.21
C ARG A 106 -29.37 1.36 16.32
N PHE A 107 -28.46 1.14 15.38
CA PHE A 107 -28.55 0.10 14.35
C PHE A 107 -27.36 -0.87 14.39
N ASN A 108 -27.50 -2.03 13.75
CA ASN A 108 -26.43 -3.00 13.52
C ASN A 108 -25.98 -3.04 12.04
N THR A 109 -26.82 -2.58 11.11
CA THR A 109 -26.54 -2.60 9.66
C THR A 109 -27.27 -1.47 8.95
N LEU A 110 -26.59 -0.83 7.98
CA LEU A 110 -27.20 0.09 7.02
C LEU A 110 -27.48 -0.69 5.72
N VAL A 111 -28.67 -0.55 5.17
CA VAL A 111 -29.13 -1.25 3.97
C VAL A 111 -29.52 -0.20 2.94
N PHE A 112 -28.67 0.00 1.92
CA PHE A 112 -28.90 0.98 0.86
C PHE A 112 -29.68 0.30 -0.27
N VAL A 113 -30.93 0.74 -0.48
CA VAL A 113 -31.88 0.16 -1.42
C VAL A 113 -32.10 1.14 -2.57
N ASN A 114 -31.43 0.89 -3.69
CA ASN A 114 -31.52 1.69 -4.92
C ASN A 114 -31.29 3.20 -4.72
N THR A 115 -30.35 3.55 -3.85
CA THR A 115 -29.80 4.90 -3.68
C THR A 115 -28.96 5.29 -4.90
N THR A 116 -28.88 6.57 -5.27
CA THR A 116 -28.16 7.03 -6.49
C THR A 116 -27.57 8.44 -6.33
N GLY A 117 -26.43 8.71 -6.96
CA GLY A 117 -25.76 10.01 -6.95
C GLY A 117 -25.04 10.35 -5.63
N ASP A 118 -24.76 11.65 -5.45
CA ASP A 118 -24.23 12.27 -4.23
C ASP A 118 -25.38 12.45 -3.22
N ILE A 119 -25.31 11.76 -2.07
CA ILE A 119 -26.46 11.70 -1.13
C ILE A 119 -26.14 12.02 0.33
N LEU A 120 -24.87 12.06 0.74
CA LEU A 120 -24.44 12.45 2.10
C LEU A 120 -23.46 13.62 2.02
N ASN A 121 -23.51 14.56 2.98
CA ASN A 121 -22.45 15.55 3.14
C ASN A 121 -21.31 15.04 4.03
N GLU A 122 -20.14 15.66 3.96
CA GLU A 122 -18.91 15.33 4.74
C GLU A 122 -19.16 14.88 6.19
N ALA A 123 -20.03 15.57 6.95
CA ALA A 123 -20.32 15.21 8.34
C ALA A 123 -21.13 13.90 8.47
N GLN A 124 -21.98 13.61 7.48
CA GLN A 124 -22.79 12.39 7.38
C GLN A 124 -21.96 11.22 6.82
N GLU A 125 -21.05 11.48 5.87
CA GLU A 125 -20.03 10.53 5.40
C GLU A 125 -19.17 10.06 6.57
N ILE A 126 -18.60 11.00 7.33
CA ILE A 126 -17.80 10.72 8.52
C ILE A 126 -18.59 9.93 9.57
N ALA A 127 -19.87 10.22 9.78
CA ALA A 127 -20.71 9.44 10.69
C ALA A 127 -20.90 7.98 10.21
N MET A 128 -21.03 7.76 8.89
CA MET A 128 -21.12 6.43 8.29
C MET A 128 -19.79 5.67 8.37
N GLU A 129 -18.65 6.33 8.13
CA GLU A 129 -17.33 5.74 8.35
C GLU A 129 -17.15 5.29 9.80
N ARG A 130 -17.50 6.16 10.75
CA ARG A 130 -17.41 5.90 12.19
C ARG A 130 -18.30 4.75 12.63
N PHE A 131 -19.49 4.60 12.04
CA PHE A 131 -20.37 3.45 12.27
C PHE A 131 -19.77 2.12 11.78
N ILE A 132 -19.18 2.09 10.58
CA ILE A 132 -18.49 0.90 10.05
C ILE A 132 -17.23 0.57 10.87
N GLN A 133 -16.42 1.58 11.23
CA GLN A 133 -15.24 1.46 12.10
C GLN A 133 -15.59 1.00 13.52
N ALA A 134 -16.78 1.33 14.03
CA ALA A 134 -17.32 0.79 15.27
C ALA A 134 -17.77 -0.68 15.18
N GLY A 135 -17.66 -1.31 14.00
CA GLY A 135 -18.03 -2.71 13.74
C GLY A 135 -19.38 -2.89 13.04
N GLY A 136 -19.99 -1.83 12.51
CA GLY A 136 -21.28 -1.86 11.82
C GLY A 136 -21.27 -2.67 10.51
N GLY A 137 -22.47 -3.08 10.07
CA GLY A 137 -22.68 -3.75 8.79
C GLY A 137 -23.15 -2.83 7.68
N PHE A 138 -22.83 -3.17 6.43
CA PHE A 138 -23.38 -2.54 5.22
C PHE A 138 -23.95 -3.59 4.27
N ALA A 139 -25.10 -3.29 3.67
CA ALA A 139 -25.67 -4.07 2.57
C ALA A 139 -26.14 -3.12 1.44
N GLY A 140 -25.54 -3.23 0.25
CA GLY A 140 -25.98 -2.48 -0.94
C GLY A 140 -26.82 -3.35 -1.88
N ILE A 141 -27.91 -2.79 -2.40
CA ILE A 141 -28.78 -3.42 -3.40
C ILE A 141 -28.82 -2.57 -4.67
N HIS A 142 -28.56 -3.22 -5.80
CA HIS A 142 -28.57 -2.73 -7.18
C HIS A 142 -28.01 -1.31 -7.34
N ALA A 143 -28.85 -0.27 -7.31
CA ALA A 143 -28.38 1.10 -7.59
C ALA A 143 -27.41 1.65 -6.53
N ALA A 144 -27.23 0.99 -5.38
CA ALA A 144 -26.22 1.35 -4.38
C ALA A 144 -24.77 1.46 -4.93
N ALA A 145 -24.45 0.87 -6.09
CA ALA A 145 -23.18 1.08 -6.81
C ALA A 145 -23.14 2.33 -7.73
N ASP A 146 -24.29 2.95 -8.03
CA ASP A 146 -24.43 4.29 -8.62
C ASP A 146 -24.51 5.41 -7.56
N THR A 147 -24.33 5.08 -6.29
CA THR A 147 -24.13 6.05 -5.21
C THR A 147 -22.65 6.48 -5.18
N GLU A 148 -22.40 7.78 -5.03
CA GLU A 148 -21.07 8.43 -5.06
C GLU A 148 -20.19 8.16 -6.30
N THR A 149 -20.77 7.85 -7.46
CA THR A 149 -20.02 7.62 -8.73
C THR A 149 -19.26 8.83 -9.24
N GLY A 150 -19.74 10.05 -8.95
CA GLY A 150 -19.13 11.32 -9.35
C GLY A 150 -18.36 12.08 -8.26
N GLY A 151 -18.58 11.76 -6.97
CA GLY A 151 -17.95 12.46 -5.84
C GLY A 151 -16.48 12.08 -5.59
N GLU A 152 -15.91 12.57 -4.50
CA GLU A 152 -14.55 12.22 -4.06
C GLU A 152 -14.53 11.26 -2.84
N TRP A 153 -15.69 10.76 -2.39
CA TRP A 153 -15.78 9.78 -1.29
C TRP A 153 -15.49 8.34 -1.74
N TYR A 154 -14.28 8.12 -2.25
CA TYR A 154 -13.82 6.81 -2.74
C TYR A 154 -13.82 5.70 -1.67
N TRP A 155 -13.94 6.04 -0.39
CA TRP A 155 -14.16 5.06 0.69
C TRP A 155 -15.49 4.32 0.52
N TYR A 156 -16.58 5.02 0.17
CA TYR A 156 -17.88 4.40 -0.06
C TYR A 156 -17.83 3.42 -1.25
N ARG A 157 -17.17 3.80 -2.34
CA ARG A 157 -16.94 2.92 -3.51
C ARG A 157 -16.22 1.62 -3.13
N ARG A 158 -15.24 1.70 -2.22
CA ARG A 158 -14.51 0.55 -1.69
C ARG A 158 -15.38 -0.29 -0.76
N LEU A 159 -16.23 0.32 0.08
CA LEU A 159 -17.23 -0.35 0.93
C LEU A 159 -18.29 -1.13 0.12
N VAL A 160 -18.88 -0.51 -0.91
CA VAL A 160 -19.81 -1.22 -1.83
C VAL A 160 -19.05 -2.34 -2.54
N GLY A 161 -17.82 -2.06 -2.97
CA GLY A 161 -16.95 -3.00 -3.66
C GLY A 161 -17.02 -2.93 -5.18
N GLY A 162 -17.82 -2.02 -5.73
CA GLY A 162 -17.99 -1.79 -7.17
C GLY A 162 -18.60 -0.42 -7.45
N VAL A 163 -18.30 0.13 -8.62
CA VAL A 163 -18.71 1.48 -9.06
C VAL A 163 -19.46 1.35 -10.39
N PHE A 164 -20.68 1.85 -10.49
CA PHE A 164 -21.48 1.78 -11.72
C PHE A 164 -20.79 2.45 -12.93
N LYS A 165 -21.09 1.95 -14.13
CA LYS A 165 -20.55 2.41 -15.41
C LYS A 165 -21.62 2.47 -16.50
N SER A 166 -22.38 1.40 -16.63
CA SER A 166 -23.36 1.17 -17.69
C SER A 166 -24.28 0.01 -17.33
N HIS A 167 -25.40 -0.08 -18.03
CA HIS A 167 -26.29 -1.24 -18.08
C HIS A 167 -26.72 -1.43 -19.55
N PRO A 168 -27.33 -2.58 -19.92
CA PRO A 168 -27.94 -2.77 -21.23
C PRO A 168 -28.92 -1.65 -21.62
N GLY A 169 -29.12 -1.48 -22.93
CA GLY A 169 -30.18 -0.60 -23.48
C GLY A 169 -30.73 -1.07 -24.82
N GLU A 170 -30.34 -2.26 -25.28
CA GLU A 170 -30.72 -2.87 -26.56
C GLU A 170 -30.82 -4.40 -26.36
N PRO A 171 -31.97 -5.04 -26.62
CA PRO A 171 -33.25 -4.45 -27.05
C PRO A 171 -34.04 -3.74 -25.95
N ASP A 172 -33.60 -3.86 -24.69
CA ASP A 172 -34.23 -3.35 -23.47
C ASP A 172 -33.13 -3.14 -22.40
N ASN A 173 -33.37 -2.38 -21.34
CA ASN A 173 -32.47 -2.30 -20.19
C ASN A 173 -32.66 -3.47 -19.21
N VAL A 174 -33.90 -3.97 -19.09
CA VAL A 174 -34.21 -5.18 -18.33
C VAL A 174 -34.15 -6.40 -19.26
N GLN A 175 -33.23 -7.33 -18.99
CA GLN A 175 -33.01 -8.50 -19.85
C GLN A 175 -32.99 -9.81 -19.07
N HIS A 176 -33.35 -10.91 -19.72
CA HIS A 176 -33.15 -12.26 -19.18
C HIS A 176 -31.66 -12.63 -19.26
N ALA A 177 -31.05 -13.07 -18.15
CA ALA A 177 -29.67 -13.55 -18.12
C ALA A 177 -29.49 -14.78 -17.22
N HIS A 178 -28.43 -15.53 -17.51
CA HIS A 178 -28.02 -16.73 -16.78
C HIS A 178 -26.97 -16.37 -15.71
N LEU A 179 -27.23 -16.73 -14.46
CA LEU A 179 -26.34 -16.50 -13.33
C LEU A 179 -25.68 -17.82 -12.88
N GLN A 180 -24.40 -17.75 -12.52
CA GLN A 180 -23.61 -18.89 -12.04
C GLN A 180 -23.12 -18.66 -10.61
N VAL A 181 -23.25 -19.68 -9.75
CA VAL A 181 -22.75 -19.67 -8.37
C VAL A 181 -21.29 -20.10 -8.35
N LEU A 182 -20.40 -19.18 -7.96
CA LEU A 182 -18.95 -19.39 -7.97
C LEU A 182 -18.48 -20.40 -6.91
N ASN A 183 -19.22 -20.54 -5.80
CA ASN A 183 -18.98 -21.58 -4.79
C ASN A 183 -20.32 -22.14 -4.26
N PRO A 184 -20.78 -23.30 -4.77
CA PRO A 184 -22.02 -23.93 -4.32
C PRO A 184 -22.04 -24.39 -2.86
N GLU A 185 -20.88 -24.60 -2.25
CA GLU A 185 -20.76 -25.03 -0.85
C GLU A 185 -20.68 -23.83 0.12
N HIS A 186 -20.72 -22.60 -0.41
CA HIS A 186 -20.66 -21.38 0.39
C HIS A 186 -22.00 -21.12 1.12
N PRO A 187 -22.00 -20.80 2.44
CA PRO A 187 -23.21 -20.56 3.22
C PRO A 187 -24.22 -19.57 2.62
N ALA A 188 -23.75 -18.59 1.84
CA ALA A 188 -24.62 -17.62 1.17
C ALA A 188 -25.44 -18.18 0.01
N THR A 189 -24.99 -19.27 -0.61
CA THR A 189 -25.46 -19.77 -1.92
C THR A 189 -25.81 -21.26 -1.92
N ARG A 190 -25.49 -22.00 -0.85
CA ARG A 190 -25.80 -23.44 -0.71
C ARG A 190 -27.28 -23.82 -0.82
N ASP A 191 -28.19 -22.86 -0.60
CA ASP A 191 -29.65 -23.04 -0.71
C ASP A 191 -30.21 -22.54 -2.07
N VAL A 192 -29.33 -22.27 -3.04
CA VAL A 192 -29.59 -21.72 -4.38
C VAL A 192 -29.02 -22.69 -5.45
N PRO A 193 -29.66 -22.87 -6.62
CA PRO A 193 -29.11 -23.70 -7.70
C PRO A 193 -27.72 -23.25 -8.16
N ARG A 194 -26.89 -24.19 -8.63
CA ARG A 194 -25.52 -23.90 -9.09
C ARG A 194 -25.45 -22.91 -10.26
N ALA A 195 -26.50 -22.89 -11.07
CA ALA A 195 -26.80 -21.82 -12.01
C ALA A 195 -28.32 -21.70 -12.16
N PHE A 196 -28.80 -20.50 -12.45
CA PHE A 196 -30.23 -20.17 -12.53
C PHE A 196 -30.42 -18.90 -13.36
N ASP A 197 -31.60 -18.75 -13.96
CA ASP A 197 -31.94 -17.62 -14.82
C ASP A 197 -32.77 -16.58 -14.06
N LEU A 198 -32.55 -15.31 -14.37
CA LEU A 198 -33.30 -14.16 -13.84
C LEU A 198 -33.57 -13.13 -14.97
N THR A 199 -34.48 -12.20 -14.70
CA THR A 199 -34.73 -11.03 -15.55
C THR A 199 -34.64 -9.77 -14.70
N ASP A 200 -33.63 -8.93 -14.94
CA ASP A 200 -33.36 -7.68 -14.20
C ASP A 200 -32.46 -6.76 -15.05
N GLU A 201 -31.97 -5.64 -14.51
CA GLU A 201 -31.01 -4.75 -15.20
C GLU A 201 -29.56 -5.07 -14.78
N TRP A 202 -28.70 -5.37 -15.75
CA TRP A 202 -27.37 -5.92 -15.51
C TRP A 202 -26.28 -4.84 -15.46
N TYR A 203 -25.85 -4.46 -14.25
CA TYR A 203 -24.84 -3.43 -14.06
C TYR A 203 -23.42 -3.87 -14.46
N ASP A 204 -22.82 -3.12 -15.38
CA ASP A 204 -21.37 -3.05 -15.54
C ASP A 204 -20.76 -2.16 -14.46
N TYR A 205 -19.59 -2.59 -13.97
CA TYR A 205 -18.75 -1.80 -13.07
C TYR A 205 -17.56 -1.16 -13.80
N LEU A 206 -17.22 0.08 -13.43
CA LEU A 206 -16.04 0.81 -13.92
C LEU A 206 -14.77 0.33 -13.18
N GLU A 207 -14.95 0.12 -11.88
CA GLU A 207 -13.96 -0.21 -10.88
C GLU A 207 -14.58 -1.25 -9.93
N LEU A 208 -13.78 -2.20 -9.45
CA LEU A 208 -14.19 -3.26 -8.54
C LEU A 208 -13.12 -3.41 -7.46
N TYR A 209 -13.52 -3.46 -6.19
CA TYR A 209 -12.59 -3.55 -5.06
C TYR A 209 -11.82 -4.89 -5.13
N PRO A 210 -10.47 -4.88 -5.11
CA PRO A 210 -9.67 -6.07 -5.41
C PRO A 210 -9.67 -7.12 -4.28
N TYR A 211 -10.19 -6.79 -3.10
CA TYR A 211 -10.28 -7.69 -1.95
C TYR A 211 -11.71 -8.13 -1.61
N ARG A 212 -12.68 -7.83 -2.49
CA ARG A 212 -14.03 -8.40 -2.44
C ARG A 212 -13.99 -9.91 -2.71
N ARG A 213 -15.05 -10.63 -2.34
CA ARG A 213 -15.23 -12.06 -2.65
C ARG A 213 -16.53 -12.29 -3.39
N ASP A 214 -16.40 -12.61 -4.66
CA ASP A 214 -17.54 -12.83 -5.56
C ASP A 214 -18.30 -14.12 -5.20
N LEU A 215 -19.64 -14.03 -5.21
CA LEU A 215 -20.59 -15.12 -4.95
C LEU A 215 -21.27 -15.59 -6.24
N LEU A 216 -21.71 -14.63 -7.04
CA LEU A 216 -22.43 -14.82 -8.30
C LEU A 216 -21.71 -14.09 -9.43
N THR A 217 -21.69 -14.70 -10.61
CA THR A 217 -21.33 -14.06 -11.89
C THR A 217 -22.48 -14.19 -12.89
N LEU A 218 -22.62 -13.22 -13.78
CA LEU A 218 -23.44 -13.33 -14.99
C LEU A 218 -22.66 -14.08 -16.09
N ASP A 219 -23.39 -14.67 -17.03
CA ASP A 219 -22.88 -15.15 -18.31
C ASP A 219 -23.26 -14.15 -19.42
N GLU A 220 -22.28 -13.38 -19.91
CA GLU A 220 -22.50 -12.37 -20.97
C GLU A 220 -22.90 -12.96 -22.33
N ASN A 221 -22.91 -14.29 -22.51
CA ASN A 221 -23.47 -14.92 -23.71
C ASN A 221 -25.00 -15.06 -23.64
N SER A 222 -25.62 -14.78 -22.49
CA SER A 222 -27.07 -14.97 -22.26
C SER A 222 -27.92 -13.70 -22.46
N TYR A 223 -27.28 -12.52 -22.50
CA TYR A 223 -27.93 -11.21 -22.68
C TYR A 223 -27.05 -10.30 -23.56
N ILE A 224 -27.49 -9.08 -23.87
CA ILE A 224 -26.73 -8.12 -24.69
C ILE A 224 -26.32 -6.92 -23.84
N GLY A 225 -25.03 -6.59 -23.83
CA GLY A 225 -24.52 -5.31 -23.33
C GLY A 225 -23.33 -5.37 -22.37
N GLY A 226 -23.03 -6.53 -21.78
CA GLY A 226 -21.98 -6.70 -20.78
C GLY A 226 -20.56 -6.38 -21.27
N LEU A 227 -19.72 -5.86 -20.36
CA LEU A 227 -18.39 -5.32 -20.63
C LEU A 227 -17.26 -5.89 -19.73
N HIS A 228 -17.47 -7.04 -19.08
CA HIS A 228 -16.50 -7.74 -18.20
C HIS A 228 -15.97 -9.05 -18.82
N GLY A 229 -16.65 -9.61 -19.82
CA GLY A 229 -16.27 -10.81 -20.54
C GLY A 229 -16.50 -12.09 -19.74
N HIS A 230 -15.44 -12.87 -19.51
CA HIS A 230 -15.53 -14.21 -18.93
C HIS A 230 -15.82 -14.25 -17.41
N HIS A 231 -15.88 -13.11 -16.72
CA HIS A 231 -16.16 -13.03 -15.28
C HIS A 231 -16.82 -11.68 -14.96
N HIS A 232 -18.16 -11.66 -14.97
CA HIS A 232 -18.99 -10.49 -14.66
C HIS A 232 -19.62 -10.65 -13.27
N PRO A 233 -18.94 -10.27 -12.18
CA PRO A 233 -19.45 -10.46 -10.83
C PRO A 233 -20.68 -9.59 -10.60
N ILE A 234 -21.73 -10.17 -10.02
CA ILE A 234 -23.01 -9.50 -9.77
C ILE A 234 -23.46 -9.56 -8.29
N SER A 235 -22.75 -10.31 -7.45
CA SER A 235 -22.93 -10.25 -5.98
C SER A 235 -21.66 -10.68 -5.27
N TRP A 236 -21.31 -10.01 -4.17
CA TRP A 236 -20.06 -10.25 -3.42
C TRP A 236 -20.15 -9.81 -1.95
N TYR A 237 -19.13 -10.15 -1.17
CA TYR A 237 -18.98 -9.71 0.22
C TYR A 237 -17.50 -9.43 0.58
N HIS A 238 -17.27 -8.68 1.66
CA HIS A 238 -15.94 -8.54 2.29
C HIS A 238 -16.01 -7.88 3.67
N GLN A 239 -14.91 -7.95 4.42
CA GLN A 239 -14.69 -7.09 5.58
C GLN A 239 -14.08 -5.77 5.11
N PHE A 240 -14.55 -4.64 5.66
CA PHE A 240 -14.10 -3.31 5.26
C PHE A 240 -14.05 -2.36 6.46
N ASP A 241 -12.90 -1.71 6.67
CA ASP A 241 -12.65 -0.70 7.71
C ASP A 241 -13.24 -1.04 9.11
N GLY A 242 -13.09 -2.29 9.57
CA GLY A 242 -13.62 -2.78 10.85
C GLY A 242 -15.04 -3.35 10.80
N GLY A 243 -15.82 -3.00 9.78
CA GLY A 243 -17.16 -3.53 9.52
C GLY A 243 -17.19 -4.64 8.45
N ARG A 244 -18.40 -4.93 7.97
CA ARG A 244 -18.67 -6.02 7.00
C ARG A 244 -19.64 -5.52 5.92
N ALA A 245 -19.27 -5.71 4.66
CA ALA A 245 -20.05 -5.30 3.51
C ALA A 245 -20.55 -6.51 2.71
N PHE A 246 -21.83 -6.45 2.33
CA PHE A 246 -22.44 -7.29 1.29
C PHE A 246 -22.96 -6.39 0.18
N TYR A 247 -22.89 -6.85 -1.07
CA TYR A 247 -23.54 -6.17 -2.20
C TYR A 247 -24.11 -7.18 -3.18
N THR A 248 -25.23 -6.81 -3.78
CA THR A 248 -25.84 -7.49 -4.92
C THR A 248 -26.31 -6.46 -5.95
N GLY A 249 -25.93 -6.64 -7.22
CA GLY A 249 -26.41 -5.83 -8.35
C GLY A 249 -27.83 -6.16 -8.78
N LEU A 250 -28.45 -7.15 -8.15
CA LEU A 250 -29.85 -7.58 -8.34
C LEU A 250 -30.79 -6.70 -7.52
N GLY A 251 -31.97 -6.40 -8.05
CA GLY A 251 -33.01 -5.59 -7.42
C GLY A 251 -33.42 -4.35 -8.22
N HIS A 252 -33.25 -4.34 -9.55
CA HIS A 252 -33.78 -3.26 -10.38
C HIS A 252 -35.31 -3.28 -10.42
N THR A 253 -35.88 -4.44 -10.78
CA THR A 253 -37.31 -4.66 -10.93
C THR A 253 -38.02 -4.87 -9.58
N SER A 254 -39.34 -4.66 -9.54
CA SER A 254 -40.12 -4.91 -8.31
C SER A 254 -40.28 -6.41 -8.03
N GLU A 255 -40.28 -7.20 -9.10
CA GLU A 255 -40.46 -8.64 -9.15
C GLU A 255 -39.34 -9.37 -8.41
N MET A 256 -38.08 -8.92 -8.57
CA MET A 256 -36.92 -9.49 -7.88
C MET A 256 -37.08 -9.52 -6.36
N PHE A 257 -37.71 -8.51 -5.76
CA PHE A 257 -37.98 -8.47 -4.31
C PHE A 257 -39.00 -9.51 -3.81
N SER A 258 -39.56 -10.32 -4.72
CA SER A 258 -40.35 -11.52 -4.41
C SER A 258 -39.72 -12.84 -4.89
N GLU A 259 -38.56 -12.79 -5.55
CA GLU A 259 -37.94 -13.96 -6.19
C GLU A 259 -37.25 -14.87 -5.15
N PRO A 260 -37.50 -16.21 -5.15
CA PRO A 260 -37.00 -17.12 -4.12
C PRO A 260 -35.49 -17.28 -3.98
N HIS A 261 -34.67 -17.02 -4.99
CA HIS A 261 -33.21 -17.13 -4.92
C HIS A 261 -32.58 -15.83 -4.41
N PHE A 262 -33.04 -14.68 -4.91
CA PHE A 262 -32.62 -13.36 -4.44
C PHE A 262 -33.02 -13.10 -3.00
N THR A 263 -34.26 -13.40 -2.59
CA THR A 263 -34.69 -13.21 -1.21
C THR A 263 -33.89 -14.08 -0.21
N LYS A 264 -33.47 -15.29 -0.62
CA LYS A 264 -32.48 -16.11 0.14
C LYS A 264 -31.11 -15.45 0.18
N LEU A 265 -30.57 -15.05 -0.98
CA LEU A 265 -29.25 -14.42 -1.08
C LEU A 265 -29.18 -13.14 -0.22
N LEU A 266 -30.22 -12.31 -0.27
CA LEU A 266 -30.35 -11.08 0.49
C LEU A 266 -30.32 -11.35 2.00
N VAL A 267 -31.14 -12.28 2.53
CA VAL A 267 -31.08 -12.57 3.97
C VAL A 267 -29.75 -13.20 4.40
N ARG A 268 -29.08 -13.97 3.53
CA ARG A 268 -27.72 -14.46 3.78
C ARG A 268 -26.69 -13.33 3.82
N GLY A 269 -26.79 -12.37 2.89
CA GLY A 269 -25.96 -11.16 2.87
C GLY A 269 -26.17 -10.27 4.09
N LEU A 270 -27.42 -10.06 4.51
CA LEU A 270 -27.77 -9.35 5.73
C LEU A 270 -27.19 -10.03 6.98
N ARG A 271 -27.25 -11.36 7.10
CA ARG A 271 -26.58 -12.10 8.19
C ARG A 271 -25.08 -11.84 8.24
N TYR A 272 -24.41 -11.84 7.09
CA TYR A 272 -22.99 -11.52 7.04
C TYR A 272 -22.69 -10.07 7.46
N ALA A 273 -23.42 -9.09 6.91
CA ALA A 273 -23.26 -7.68 7.25
C ALA A 273 -23.53 -7.43 8.74
N THR A 274 -24.64 -7.93 9.28
CA THR A 274 -25.02 -7.83 10.69
C THR A 274 -24.07 -8.61 11.61
N GLY A 275 -23.47 -9.72 11.15
CA GLY A 275 -22.39 -10.42 11.84
C GLY A 275 -22.75 -10.94 13.24
N GLY A 276 -24.01 -11.30 13.48
CA GLY A 276 -24.50 -11.69 14.81
C GLY A 276 -24.74 -10.52 15.79
N SER A 277 -25.00 -9.32 15.27
CA SER A 277 -25.36 -8.11 16.03
C SER A 277 -24.32 -7.73 17.10
N PRO A 278 -23.05 -7.51 16.72
CA PRO A 278 -22.03 -7.07 17.66
C PRO A 278 -22.40 -5.72 18.26
N LYS A 279 -22.08 -5.53 19.55
CA LYS A 279 -22.17 -4.22 20.18
C LYS A 279 -21.17 -3.27 19.50
N LEU A 280 -21.67 -2.17 18.93
CA LEU A 280 -20.83 -1.17 18.30
C LEU A 280 -19.85 -0.53 19.30
N ASP A 281 -18.61 -0.39 18.86
CA ASP A 281 -17.47 0.05 19.65
C ASP A 281 -16.85 1.32 19.07
N TYR A 282 -17.51 2.45 19.34
CA TYR A 282 -17.10 3.77 18.85
C TYR A 282 -15.77 4.27 19.44
N SER A 283 -15.06 3.52 20.31
CA SER A 283 -13.65 3.85 20.61
C SER A 283 -12.69 3.44 19.49
N LYS A 284 -13.14 2.62 18.54
CA LYS A 284 -12.43 2.30 17.29
C LYS A 284 -12.79 3.26 16.14
N ALA A 285 -13.88 4.01 16.28
CA ALA A 285 -14.35 4.97 15.30
C ALA A 285 -13.38 6.15 15.23
N ARG A 286 -12.77 6.35 14.06
CA ARG A 286 -11.59 7.19 13.90
C ARG A 286 -11.84 8.46 13.07
N ALA A 287 -12.73 8.43 12.06
CA ALA A 287 -12.93 9.56 11.13
C ALA A 287 -13.30 10.91 11.78
N THR A 288 -12.84 12.01 11.15
CA THR A 288 -12.96 13.40 11.65
C THR A 288 -12.95 14.43 10.50
N ALA A 289 -13.42 15.65 10.77
CA ALA A 289 -13.57 16.78 9.83
C ALA A 289 -12.59 17.94 10.12
N GLU A 290 -11.37 17.64 10.57
CA GLU A 290 -10.41 18.65 11.05
C GLU A 290 -9.76 19.42 9.89
N GLN A 291 -9.85 20.76 9.90
CA GLN A 291 -9.30 21.58 8.83
C GLN A 291 -7.77 21.66 8.92
N VAL A 292 -7.10 20.85 8.11
CA VAL A 292 -5.65 20.91 7.90
C VAL A 292 -5.26 22.16 7.09
N VAL A 293 -4.15 22.79 7.46
CA VAL A 293 -3.65 24.04 6.88
C VAL A 293 -2.13 24.01 6.68
N GLN A 294 -1.67 24.73 5.65
CA GLN A 294 -0.26 24.92 5.31
C GLN A 294 0.18 26.34 5.71
N THR A 295 1.28 26.45 6.45
CA THR A 295 1.89 27.73 6.87
C THR A 295 3.35 27.78 6.41
N ARG A 296 3.76 28.81 5.68
CA ARG A 296 5.19 29.00 5.35
C ARG A 296 5.94 29.56 6.55
N VAL A 297 6.97 28.85 6.99
CA VAL A 297 7.81 29.20 8.16
C VAL A 297 9.23 29.65 7.77
N ASN A 298 9.70 29.33 6.55
CA ASN A 298 10.97 29.81 6.03
C ASN A 298 10.92 30.12 4.52
N SER A 299 11.75 31.06 4.07
CA SER A 299 11.94 31.47 2.67
C SER A 299 13.40 31.62 2.24
N ASP A 300 14.34 31.36 3.15
CA ASP A 300 15.74 31.79 3.01
C ASP A 300 16.65 30.59 2.67
N LEU A 301 16.06 29.55 2.09
CA LEU A 301 16.70 28.30 1.72
C LEU A 301 17.08 28.27 0.23
N LYS A 302 18.14 27.52 -0.10
CA LYS A 302 18.77 27.50 -1.43
C LYS A 302 18.91 26.05 -1.90
N GLN A 303 18.00 25.62 -2.78
CA GLN A 303 17.89 24.22 -3.22
C GLN A 303 17.93 23.23 -2.04
N PRO A 304 17.02 23.34 -1.06
CA PRO A 304 17.00 22.43 0.08
C PRO A 304 16.58 21.02 -0.37
N VAL A 305 17.30 19.99 0.10
CA VAL A 305 17.19 18.60 -0.38
C VAL A 305 16.81 17.59 0.69
N ALA A 306 17.13 17.83 1.96
CA ALA A 306 16.77 16.95 3.09
C ALA A 306 16.63 17.77 4.38
N LEU A 307 15.88 17.23 5.35
CA LEU A 307 15.65 17.84 6.66
C LEU A 307 15.59 16.76 7.75
N ASP A 308 16.07 17.07 8.96
CA ASP A 308 15.86 16.20 10.13
C ASP A 308 15.90 16.99 11.44
N PHE A 309 15.26 16.46 12.48
CA PHE A 309 15.10 17.12 13.78
C PHE A 309 16.13 16.63 14.80
N LEU A 310 16.71 17.58 15.54
CA LEU A 310 17.44 17.30 16.76
C LEU A 310 16.46 16.93 17.92
N PRO A 311 16.90 16.21 18.96
CA PRO A 311 16.02 15.80 20.07
C PRO A 311 15.40 16.94 20.89
N ASP A 312 15.87 18.18 20.74
CA ASP A 312 15.29 19.39 21.34
C ASP A 312 14.26 20.10 20.41
N GLY A 313 13.99 19.52 19.24
CA GLY A 313 13.08 20.05 18.24
C GLY A 313 13.71 21.04 17.25
N GLN A 314 14.98 21.44 17.41
CA GLN A 314 15.65 22.27 16.40
C GLN A 314 15.81 21.50 15.08
N LEU A 315 15.71 22.20 13.95
CA LEU A 315 15.71 21.57 12.63
C LEU A 315 17.05 21.75 11.92
N LEU A 316 17.61 20.66 11.41
CA LEU A 316 18.70 20.68 10.45
C LEU A 316 18.13 20.64 9.02
N VAL A 317 18.65 21.49 8.14
CA VAL A 317 18.28 21.55 6.72
C VAL A 317 19.53 21.43 5.87
N ALA A 318 19.49 20.54 4.89
CA ALA A 318 20.56 20.28 3.96
C ALA A 318 20.29 20.98 2.62
N GLU A 319 21.27 21.76 2.12
CA GLU A 319 21.20 22.48 0.85
C GLU A 319 22.07 21.79 -0.20
N GLY A 320 21.53 21.52 -1.39
CA GLY A 320 22.15 20.67 -2.42
C GLY A 320 23.52 21.15 -2.93
N ALA A 321 23.87 22.42 -2.66
CA ALA A 321 25.18 23.01 -2.94
C ALA A 321 26.27 22.68 -1.89
N GLY A 322 25.94 21.95 -0.82
CA GLY A 322 26.89 21.49 0.21
C GLY A 322 26.73 22.16 1.58
N ALA A 323 25.87 23.17 1.74
CA ALA A 323 25.65 23.83 3.02
C ALA A 323 24.67 23.04 3.90
N ILE A 324 24.92 23.04 5.21
CA ILE A 324 24.00 22.51 6.23
C ILE A 324 23.64 23.66 7.16
N LYS A 325 22.35 23.89 7.38
CA LYS A 325 21.80 24.93 8.25
C LYS A 325 21.14 24.34 9.49
N GLN A 326 21.18 25.08 10.58
CA GLN A 326 20.39 24.84 11.80
C GLN A 326 19.38 25.97 11.98
N LEU A 327 18.11 25.61 12.15
CA LEU A 327 16.94 26.49 12.29
C LEU A 327 16.31 26.26 13.67
N ASN A 328 15.49 27.22 14.15
CA ASN A 328 14.76 27.03 15.41
C ASN A 328 13.65 25.95 15.27
N ALA A 329 13.03 25.54 16.38
CA ALA A 329 11.98 24.51 16.37
C ALA A 329 10.70 24.93 15.60
N SER A 330 10.44 26.22 15.44
CA SER A 330 9.36 26.73 14.56
C SER A 330 9.68 26.59 13.07
N GLY A 331 10.93 26.29 12.70
CA GLY A 331 11.43 26.33 11.33
C GLY A 331 11.86 27.72 10.84
N GLU A 332 12.03 28.69 11.75
CA GLU A 332 12.35 30.08 11.44
C GLU A 332 13.87 30.36 11.53
N GLY A 333 14.30 31.42 10.85
CA GLY A 333 15.70 31.85 10.82
C GLY A 333 16.61 30.87 10.10
N GLY A 334 17.84 30.73 10.57
CA GLY A 334 18.79 29.73 10.07
C GLY A 334 20.23 30.21 10.03
N SER A 335 21.15 29.48 10.65
CA SER A 335 22.60 29.68 10.52
C SER A 335 23.25 28.51 9.80
N VAL A 336 24.22 28.77 8.92
CA VAL A 336 25.04 27.71 8.31
C VAL A 336 25.99 27.15 9.38
N ILE A 337 25.93 25.84 9.61
CA ILE A 337 26.73 25.12 10.62
C ILE A 337 27.82 24.24 10.01
N ALA A 338 27.76 23.99 8.70
CA ALA A 338 28.83 23.41 7.89
C ALA A 338 28.64 23.73 6.40
N THR A 339 29.74 23.63 5.65
CA THR A 339 29.74 23.58 4.18
C THR A 339 30.68 22.47 3.73
N LEU A 340 30.14 21.44 3.08
CA LEU A 340 30.89 20.28 2.58
C LEU A 340 31.34 20.50 1.11
N PRO A 341 32.54 20.02 0.72
CA PRO A 341 33.02 20.10 -0.66
C PRO A 341 32.37 19.01 -1.54
N VAL A 342 31.22 19.33 -2.13
CA VAL A 342 30.39 18.39 -2.91
C VAL A 342 30.49 18.58 -4.44
N SER A 343 30.29 17.51 -5.19
CA SER A 343 30.30 17.50 -6.66
C SER A 343 28.89 17.80 -7.22
N GLN A 344 28.76 18.89 -7.99
CA GLN A 344 27.52 19.27 -8.68
C GLN A 344 27.63 19.01 -10.18
N GLN A 345 27.82 17.75 -10.58
CA GLN A 345 27.98 17.35 -11.98
C GLN A 345 26.66 16.90 -12.59
N SER A 346 26.31 17.46 -13.75
CA SER A 346 25.34 16.85 -14.66
C SER A 346 25.99 15.60 -15.31
N PRO A 347 25.30 14.45 -15.43
CA PRO A 347 23.86 14.23 -15.22
C PRO A 347 23.45 13.80 -13.80
N LEU A 348 24.39 13.71 -12.85
CA LEU A 348 24.12 13.17 -11.51
C LEU A 348 23.21 14.09 -10.66
N GLY A 349 23.38 15.41 -10.74
CA GLY A 349 22.52 16.42 -10.11
C GLY A 349 23.18 17.17 -8.93
N HIS A 350 22.38 17.48 -7.89
CA HIS A 350 22.84 18.16 -6.67
C HIS A 350 23.96 17.37 -5.95
N GLY A 351 24.82 18.07 -5.22
CA GLY A 351 25.96 17.47 -4.55
C GLY A 351 25.59 16.80 -3.23
N LEU A 352 25.04 17.57 -2.28
CA LEU A 352 24.50 17.02 -1.04
C LEU A 352 23.12 16.37 -1.30
N ARG A 353 22.81 15.27 -0.61
CA ARG A 353 21.56 14.51 -0.78
C ARG A 353 20.79 14.35 0.53
N GLY A 354 21.02 13.27 1.27
CA GLY A 354 20.32 12.92 2.50
C GLY A 354 21.01 13.45 3.75
N LEU A 355 20.24 13.59 4.82
CA LEU A 355 20.69 14.02 6.14
C LEU A 355 19.85 13.30 7.21
N ALA A 356 20.49 12.67 8.19
CA ALA A 356 19.84 11.95 9.27
C ALA A 356 20.54 12.18 10.61
N VAL A 357 19.76 12.38 11.68
CA VAL A 357 20.26 12.52 13.05
C VAL A 357 20.37 11.14 13.70
N SER A 358 21.44 10.90 14.47
CA SER A 358 21.62 9.65 15.20
C SER A 358 20.45 9.40 16.18
N PRO A 359 19.86 8.19 16.25
CA PRO A 359 18.88 7.89 17.30
C PRO A 359 19.50 8.00 18.71
N ASP A 360 20.83 7.90 18.81
CA ASP A 360 21.61 8.09 20.02
C ASP A 360 22.27 9.48 20.13
N PHE A 361 21.75 10.49 19.40
CA PHE A 361 22.32 11.85 19.34
C PHE A 361 22.59 12.47 20.72
N ALA A 362 21.72 12.24 21.71
CA ALA A 362 21.90 12.72 23.08
C ALA A 362 23.17 12.18 23.78
N LYS A 363 23.78 11.13 23.24
CA LYS A 363 25.05 10.53 23.70
C LYS A 363 26.22 10.82 22.76
N ASP A 364 26.00 10.76 21.44
CA ASP A 364 27.08 10.78 20.44
C ASP A 364 27.21 12.07 19.62
N GLN A 365 26.18 12.93 19.65
CA GLN A 365 26.07 14.18 18.87
C GLN A 365 26.31 14.00 17.36
N ARG A 366 26.01 12.83 16.79
CA ARG A 366 26.29 12.53 15.37
C ARG A 366 25.16 12.94 14.43
N VAL A 367 25.57 13.60 13.33
CA VAL A 367 24.72 13.83 12.15
C VAL A 367 25.34 13.08 10.97
N TYR A 368 24.52 12.27 10.31
CA TYR A 368 24.86 11.50 9.12
C TYR A 368 24.45 12.30 7.88
N VAL A 369 25.31 12.32 6.87
CA VAL A 369 25.11 13.09 5.63
C VAL A 369 25.55 12.25 4.44
N SER A 370 24.77 12.25 3.37
CA SER A 370 25.16 11.66 2.10
C SER A 370 25.40 12.73 1.03
N TYR A 371 26.46 12.56 0.24
CA TYR A 371 26.90 13.55 -0.73
C TYR A 371 27.73 12.94 -1.86
N LEU A 372 27.64 13.54 -3.05
CA LEU A 372 28.47 13.21 -4.19
C LEU A 372 29.87 13.80 -4.05
N GLN A 373 30.89 12.97 -4.24
CA GLN A 373 32.29 13.38 -4.37
C GLN A 373 33.01 12.50 -5.41
N ALA A 374 34.28 12.81 -5.70
CA ALA A 374 35.16 11.83 -6.30
C ALA A 374 35.50 10.77 -5.24
N GLY A 375 35.21 9.50 -5.54
CA GLY A 375 35.54 8.34 -4.72
C GLY A 375 36.99 7.90 -4.86
N SER A 376 37.32 6.78 -4.22
CA SER A 376 38.69 6.25 -4.05
C SER A 376 39.43 5.97 -5.36
N ASN A 377 38.70 5.71 -6.46
CA ASN A 377 39.25 5.50 -7.82
C ASN A 377 39.06 6.72 -8.75
N ASN A 378 38.79 7.90 -8.20
CA ASN A 378 38.44 9.13 -8.93
C ASN A 378 37.21 9.02 -9.87
N GLN A 379 36.38 7.99 -9.66
CA GLN A 379 35.02 7.90 -10.21
C GLN A 379 34.05 8.69 -9.31
N PRO A 380 32.89 9.15 -9.82
CA PRO A 380 31.86 9.70 -8.95
C PRO A 380 31.35 8.64 -7.97
N ALA A 381 31.16 9.03 -6.71
CA ALA A 381 30.59 8.19 -5.69
C ALA A 381 29.62 8.97 -4.81
N LEU A 382 28.57 8.30 -4.31
CA LEU A 382 27.86 8.75 -3.11
C LEU A 382 28.70 8.31 -1.91
N ILE A 383 29.18 9.29 -1.15
CA ILE A 383 29.80 9.09 0.15
C ILE A 383 28.70 9.23 1.20
N VAL A 384 28.65 8.33 2.17
CA VAL A 384 27.92 8.54 3.42
C VAL A 384 28.92 8.65 4.55
N SER A 385 28.85 9.74 5.31
CA SER A 385 29.72 10.02 6.45
C SER A 385 28.91 10.48 7.65
N HIS A 386 29.45 10.34 8.86
CA HIS A 386 28.98 11.10 10.02
C HIS A 386 29.98 12.17 10.44
N PHE A 387 29.44 13.17 11.13
CA PHE A 387 30.13 14.33 11.67
C PHE A 387 29.59 14.59 13.08
N THR A 388 30.40 15.21 13.95
CA THR A 388 29.98 15.59 15.30
C THR A 388 29.47 17.04 15.31
N LEU A 389 28.23 17.25 15.78
CA LEU A 389 27.68 18.57 16.04
C LEU A 389 28.14 19.03 17.43
N ALA A 390 29.07 19.98 17.49
CA ALA A 390 29.61 20.50 18.74
C ALA A 390 29.56 22.04 18.74
N SER A 391 29.09 22.64 19.84
CA SER A 391 28.98 24.10 20.00
C SER A 391 28.24 24.81 18.85
N GLY A 392 27.23 24.15 18.24
CA GLY A 392 26.48 24.69 17.12
C GLY A 392 27.22 24.66 15.77
N GLN A 393 28.25 23.83 15.60
CA GLN A 393 28.98 23.64 14.34
C GLN A 393 29.19 22.16 14.04
N LEU A 394 29.05 21.76 12.78
CA LEU A 394 29.43 20.44 12.27
C LEU A 394 30.87 20.52 11.75
N SER A 395 31.84 20.02 12.54
CA SER A 395 33.25 20.17 12.20
C SER A 395 33.62 19.26 11.02
N ALA A 396 34.10 19.83 9.90
CA ALA A 396 34.62 19.03 8.78
C ALA A 396 35.81 18.13 9.19
N ALA A 397 36.58 18.52 10.22
CA ALA A 397 37.65 17.69 10.79
C ALA A 397 37.13 16.49 11.61
N SER A 398 35.81 16.36 11.79
CA SER A 398 35.16 15.20 12.40
C SER A 398 34.57 14.22 11.37
N GLU A 399 34.81 14.39 10.06
CA GLU A 399 34.35 13.47 9.01
C GLU A 399 34.78 12.03 9.31
N LYS A 400 33.80 11.15 9.50
CA LYS A 400 33.98 9.70 9.57
C LYS A 400 33.20 9.05 8.43
N ARG A 401 33.91 8.64 7.38
CA ARG A 401 33.31 7.92 6.24
C ARG A 401 32.76 6.58 6.68
N VAL A 402 31.49 6.34 6.39
CA VAL A 402 30.80 5.08 6.63
C VAL A 402 30.96 4.17 5.41
N ILE A 403 30.44 4.59 4.25
CA ILE A 403 30.45 3.79 3.01
C ILE A 403 30.65 4.68 1.77
N GLU A 404 31.32 4.15 0.76
CA GLU A 404 31.47 4.72 -0.59
C GLU A 404 30.69 3.83 -1.57
N ILE A 405 29.75 4.41 -2.32
CA ILE A 405 28.97 3.72 -3.36
C ILE A 405 29.34 4.34 -4.72
N PRO A 406 30.03 3.62 -5.62
CA PRO A 406 30.48 4.17 -6.90
C PRO A 406 29.38 4.22 -7.96
N PHE A 407 29.43 5.21 -8.84
CA PHE A 407 28.46 5.45 -9.91
C PHE A 407 29.13 5.67 -11.28
N ASP A 408 28.43 5.33 -12.35
CA ASP A 408 28.80 5.74 -13.70
C ASP A 408 28.47 7.23 -13.91
N ASN A 409 29.40 8.01 -14.48
CA ASN A 409 29.16 9.40 -14.88
C ASN A 409 28.31 9.51 -16.17
N ARG A 410 27.17 8.81 -16.21
CA ARG A 410 26.34 8.61 -17.41
C ARG A 410 24.85 8.89 -17.19
N CYS A 411 24.34 8.73 -15.97
CA CYS A 411 22.95 9.06 -15.61
C CYS A 411 22.85 9.50 -14.15
N CYS A 412 21.99 10.49 -13.89
CA CYS A 412 20.79 10.43 -13.04
C CYS A 412 20.58 9.24 -12.05
N HIS A 413 19.53 9.35 -11.23
CA HIS A 413 19.11 8.37 -10.21
C HIS A 413 20.25 7.91 -9.30
N VAL A 414 20.78 8.86 -8.51
CA VAL A 414 21.74 8.56 -7.43
C VAL A 414 21.01 8.04 -6.19
N GLY A 415 19.78 8.52 -5.94
CA GLY A 415 19.14 8.42 -4.62
C GLY A 415 19.91 9.23 -3.60
N GLY A 416 20.19 8.61 -2.45
CA GLY A 416 21.03 9.11 -1.37
C GLY A 416 20.30 9.34 -0.05
N ASP A 417 19.00 9.09 0.03
CA ASP A 417 18.24 9.35 1.26
C ASP A 417 18.62 8.40 2.41
N LEU A 418 18.44 8.86 3.65
CA LEU A 418 18.96 8.24 4.87
C LEU A 418 17.89 8.15 5.97
N ALA A 419 17.68 6.95 6.52
CA ALA A 419 16.78 6.74 7.66
C ALA A 419 17.40 5.80 8.71
N PHE A 420 16.98 5.91 9.97
CA PHE A 420 17.39 5.04 11.07
C PHE A 420 16.20 4.26 11.63
N ASP A 421 16.45 3.04 12.13
CA ASP A 421 15.52 2.38 13.07
C ASP A 421 15.92 2.58 14.55
N ASP A 422 15.07 2.08 15.45
CA ASP A 422 15.24 2.10 16.90
C ASP A 422 16.47 1.34 17.42
N LYS A 423 17.11 0.52 16.58
CA LYS A 423 18.34 -0.24 16.91
C LYS A 423 19.61 0.42 16.38
N GLY A 424 19.50 1.55 15.66
CA GLY A 424 20.64 2.22 15.06
C GLY A 424 21.11 1.61 13.73
N HIS A 425 20.26 0.82 13.06
CA HIS A 425 20.53 0.44 11.67
C HIS A 425 20.31 1.65 10.76
N LEU A 426 21.34 2.00 9.99
CA LEU A 426 21.25 3.03 8.95
C LEU A 426 20.77 2.40 7.64
N PHE A 427 19.65 2.88 7.15
CA PHE A 427 19.12 2.60 5.81
C PHE A 427 19.62 3.66 4.82
N ILE A 428 20.01 3.23 3.62
CA ILE A 428 20.58 4.09 2.57
C ILE A 428 19.91 3.77 1.23
N ALA A 429 19.21 4.74 0.64
CA ALA A 429 18.60 4.61 -0.68
C ALA A 429 19.62 4.84 -1.80
N THR A 430 19.69 3.94 -2.78
CA THR A 430 20.54 4.09 -3.97
C THR A 430 19.71 3.92 -5.24
N GLY A 431 19.78 4.89 -6.14
CA GLY A 431 19.12 4.79 -7.45
C GLY A 431 19.87 3.91 -8.44
N ASP A 432 19.22 3.59 -9.56
CA ASP A 432 19.66 2.60 -10.53
C ASP A 432 20.82 3.03 -11.43
N ASN A 433 21.05 4.35 -11.53
CA ASN A 433 22.09 4.94 -12.38
C ASN A 433 22.05 4.44 -13.83
N THR A 434 20.83 4.33 -14.39
CA THR A 434 20.59 3.94 -15.78
C THR A 434 19.56 4.82 -16.49
N ALA A 435 19.81 5.08 -17.77
CA ALA A 435 18.91 5.86 -18.60
C ALA A 435 17.68 5.05 -19.05
N LEU A 436 16.60 5.76 -19.39
CA LEU A 436 15.45 5.20 -20.09
C LEU A 436 15.63 5.33 -21.61
N ASP A 437 14.79 4.63 -22.37
CA ASP A 437 14.72 4.83 -23.82
C ASP A 437 13.90 6.08 -24.22
N LYS A 438 13.82 6.35 -25.53
CA LYS A 438 13.10 7.51 -26.08
C LYS A 438 11.57 7.47 -25.91
N ALA A 439 11.01 6.30 -25.59
CA ALA A 439 9.59 6.13 -25.28
C ALA A 439 9.32 6.13 -23.75
N GLY A 440 10.36 6.34 -22.94
CA GLY A 440 10.28 6.36 -21.49
C GLY A 440 10.22 4.97 -20.85
N PHE A 441 10.58 3.90 -21.57
CA PHE A 441 10.64 2.54 -21.04
C PHE A 441 12.06 2.17 -20.56
N ASN A 442 12.17 1.08 -19.80
CA ASN A 442 13.44 0.47 -19.44
C ASN A 442 14.21 -0.12 -20.65
N LEU A 443 15.53 -0.12 -20.53
CA LEU A 443 16.47 -0.70 -21.49
C LEU A 443 16.97 -2.07 -20.98
N ILE A 444 16.08 -3.06 -20.97
CA ILE A 444 16.37 -4.42 -20.45
C ILE A 444 17.62 -5.04 -21.10
N GLU A 445 17.67 -5.09 -22.43
CA GLU A 445 18.84 -5.58 -23.19
C GLU A 445 18.97 -4.80 -24.49
N GLN A 446 20.19 -4.36 -24.82
CA GLN A 446 20.38 -3.39 -25.92
C GLN A 446 20.92 -4.05 -27.21
N ASP A 447 22.16 -4.54 -27.21
CA ASP A 447 22.87 -5.03 -28.40
C ASP A 447 23.63 -6.35 -28.19
N GLY A 448 23.47 -7.00 -27.03
CA GLY A 448 24.21 -8.21 -26.66
C GLY A 448 25.59 -7.99 -26.03
N LYS A 449 26.12 -6.76 -25.97
CA LYS A 449 27.48 -6.47 -25.43
C LYS A 449 27.55 -5.21 -24.56
N ASN A 450 26.85 -4.14 -24.91
CA ASN A 450 26.86 -2.85 -24.25
C ASN A 450 25.56 -2.64 -23.45
N ASN A 451 25.39 -3.40 -22.37
CA ASN A 451 24.25 -3.26 -21.45
C ASN A 451 24.46 -2.13 -20.41
N ALA A 452 25.13 -1.05 -20.80
CA ALA A 452 25.58 0.01 -19.91
C ALA A 452 24.43 0.82 -19.27
N ASP A 453 23.26 0.87 -19.90
CA ASP A 453 22.05 1.50 -19.34
C ASP A 453 20.95 0.47 -19.00
N SER A 454 21.31 -0.80 -18.80
CA SER A 454 20.37 -1.81 -18.31
C SER A 454 20.36 -1.89 -16.79
N ALA A 455 19.23 -1.60 -16.16
CA ALA A 455 19.05 -1.76 -14.71
C ALA A 455 19.18 -3.23 -14.23
N LEU A 456 19.28 -4.21 -15.14
CA LEU A 456 19.69 -5.59 -14.78
C LEU A 456 21.14 -5.66 -14.25
N ARG A 457 21.98 -4.66 -14.57
CA ARG A 457 23.36 -4.56 -14.07
C ARG A 457 23.44 -3.93 -12.66
N THR A 458 22.38 -3.22 -12.24
CA THR A 458 22.29 -2.45 -10.99
C THR A 458 21.13 -2.96 -10.14
N SER A 459 19.91 -2.44 -10.28
CA SER A 459 18.74 -2.81 -9.46
C SER A 459 18.46 -4.30 -9.44
N GLY A 460 18.54 -4.97 -10.59
CA GLY A 460 18.38 -6.41 -10.75
C GLY A 460 19.64 -7.25 -10.49
N ASN A 461 20.76 -6.63 -10.15
CA ASN A 461 22.03 -7.29 -9.82
C ASN A 461 22.20 -7.40 -8.30
N THR A 462 22.43 -8.62 -7.81
CA THR A 462 22.64 -8.92 -6.40
C THR A 462 24.06 -8.60 -5.89
N ALA A 463 25.02 -8.33 -6.78
CA ALA A 463 26.40 -7.93 -6.47
C ALA A 463 26.71 -6.45 -6.76
N ASP A 464 25.70 -5.58 -6.88
CA ASP A 464 25.87 -4.14 -7.10
C ASP A 464 25.07 -3.34 -6.05
N LEU A 465 25.68 -2.31 -5.47
CA LEU A 465 25.06 -1.48 -4.43
C LEU A 465 24.01 -0.49 -4.95
N ARG A 466 23.84 -0.35 -6.28
CA ARG A 466 22.91 0.61 -6.92
C ARG A 466 21.54 -0.01 -7.19
N GLY A 467 20.49 0.81 -7.16
CA GLY A 467 19.11 0.36 -7.28
C GLY A 467 18.65 -0.47 -6.09
N LYS A 468 19.09 -0.10 -4.88
CA LYS A 468 18.88 -0.83 -3.61
C LYS A 468 18.33 0.10 -2.52
N VAL A 469 17.87 -0.51 -1.43
CA VAL A 469 18.03 0.08 -0.09
C VAL A 469 18.99 -0.81 0.69
N LEU A 470 20.10 -0.22 1.12
CA LEU A 470 21.11 -0.87 1.97
C LEU A 470 20.71 -0.74 3.44
N ARG A 471 21.13 -1.67 4.30
CA ARG A 471 20.97 -1.56 5.76
C ARG A 471 22.25 -2.02 6.47
N ILE A 472 22.86 -1.12 7.24
CA ILE A 472 24.17 -1.32 7.89
C ILE A 472 24.17 -0.78 9.32
N ILE A 473 25.10 -1.25 10.17
CA ILE A 473 25.38 -0.64 11.48
C ILE A 473 26.62 0.26 11.32
N PRO A 474 26.49 1.61 11.36
CA PRO A 474 27.61 2.51 11.14
C PRO A 474 28.63 2.49 12.29
N GLY A 475 29.92 2.49 11.95
CA GLY A 475 31.01 2.45 12.92
C GLY A 475 31.29 3.80 13.58
N ALA A 476 31.60 3.76 14.89
CA ALA A 476 31.87 4.95 15.70
C ALA A 476 33.03 5.83 15.18
N ASP A 477 34.01 5.19 14.52
CA ASP A 477 35.20 5.82 13.94
C ASP A 477 35.18 5.89 12.40
N GLY A 478 34.05 5.53 11.78
CA GLY A 478 33.91 5.26 10.35
C GLY A 478 33.75 3.76 10.06
N GLY A 479 33.56 3.41 8.80
CA GLY A 479 33.19 2.06 8.37
C GLY A 479 31.80 1.64 8.87
N TYR A 480 31.50 0.34 8.78
CA TYR A 480 30.25 -0.26 9.24
C TYR A 480 30.41 -1.77 9.50
N SER A 481 29.37 -2.38 10.07
CA SER A 481 29.17 -3.84 10.10
C SER A 481 27.78 -4.20 9.56
N ILE A 482 27.60 -5.46 9.16
CA ILE A 482 26.34 -5.98 8.60
C ILE A 482 25.43 -6.48 9.73
N PRO A 483 24.17 -6.03 9.81
CA PRO A 483 23.17 -6.60 10.71
C PRO A 483 22.57 -7.90 10.18
N GLU A 484 22.18 -8.81 11.09
CA GLU A 484 21.51 -10.05 10.71
C GLU A 484 20.16 -9.81 10.02
N GLY A 485 19.82 -10.68 9.06
CA GLY A 485 18.56 -10.57 8.31
C GLY A 485 18.54 -9.46 7.26
N ASN A 486 19.65 -9.23 6.56
CA ASN A 486 19.63 -8.60 5.23
C ASN A 486 19.20 -9.63 4.17
N LEU A 487 18.89 -9.19 2.94
CA LEU A 487 18.34 -10.03 1.86
C LEU A 487 19.31 -11.13 1.39
N TYR A 488 20.61 -10.86 1.51
CA TYR A 488 21.68 -11.77 1.12
C TYR A 488 22.79 -11.82 2.17
N GLY A 489 23.52 -12.94 2.19
CA GLY A 489 24.86 -12.99 2.80
C GLY A 489 25.94 -12.55 1.80
N GLN A 490 27.20 -12.56 2.23
CA GLN A 490 28.33 -12.33 1.33
C GLN A 490 28.59 -13.56 0.47
N SER A 491 28.68 -13.37 -0.85
CA SER A 491 29.24 -14.36 -1.76
C SER A 491 30.05 -13.68 -2.89
N ALA A 492 30.38 -14.42 -3.96
CA ALA A 492 30.94 -13.84 -5.19
C ALA A 492 29.86 -13.26 -6.14
N THR A 493 28.58 -13.49 -5.83
CA THR A 493 27.40 -13.10 -6.63
C THR A 493 26.41 -12.27 -5.81
N THR A 494 26.65 -12.04 -4.51
CA THR A 494 25.75 -11.32 -3.60
C THR A 494 26.53 -10.41 -2.65
N LEU A 495 25.98 -9.21 -2.41
CA LEU A 495 26.49 -8.23 -1.45
C LEU A 495 25.62 -8.19 -0.18
N PRO A 496 26.22 -8.25 1.02
CA PRO A 496 25.50 -8.41 2.28
C PRO A 496 24.84 -7.14 2.80
N GLU A 497 25.14 -5.96 2.24
CA GLU A 497 24.53 -4.67 2.63
C GLU A 497 23.06 -4.56 2.20
N ILE A 498 22.63 -5.36 1.22
CA ILE A 498 21.32 -5.25 0.56
C ILE A 498 20.20 -5.69 1.51
N TYR A 499 19.32 -4.77 1.90
CA TYR A 499 18.07 -5.08 2.61
C TYR A 499 16.88 -5.14 1.66
N ALA A 500 16.79 -4.19 0.73
CA ALA A 500 15.86 -4.27 -0.40
C ALA A 500 16.61 -4.11 -1.73
N MET A 501 16.17 -4.82 -2.76
CA MET A 501 16.66 -4.66 -4.13
C MET A 501 15.54 -4.29 -5.09
N GLY A 502 15.88 -3.75 -6.25
CA GLY A 502 14.90 -3.49 -7.30
C GLY A 502 14.15 -2.18 -7.11
N VAL A 503 14.87 -1.09 -6.82
CA VAL A 503 14.37 0.30 -6.94
C VAL A 503 15.02 1.04 -8.11
N ARG A 504 14.36 2.09 -8.61
CA ARG A 504 14.75 2.90 -9.77
C ARG A 504 15.38 4.23 -9.39
N ASP A 505 14.60 5.13 -8.81
CA ASP A 505 14.95 6.50 -8.43
C ASP A 505 14.30 6.79 -7.07
N PRO A 506 14.80 6.15 -5.99
CA PRO A 506 14.21 6.23 -4.66
C PRO A 506 14.30 7.67 -4.15
N ALA A 507 13.13 8.22 -3.84
CA ALA A 507 12.91 9.63 -3.58
C ALA A 507 12.60 9.95 -2.12
N GLY A 508 12.34 8.93 -1.29
CA GLY A 508 12.22 9.07 0.16
C GLY A 508 12.24 7.73 0.88
N LEU A 509 12.86 7.70 2.06
CA LEU A 509 12.87 6.60 3.01
C LEU A 509 12.36 7.08 4.37
N GLU A 510 11.35 6.40 4.92
CA GLU A 510 10.96 6.62 6.32
C GLU A 510 10.72 5.29 7.04
N VAL A 511 11.11 5.23 8.32
CA VAL A 511 10.90 4.06 9.18
C VAL A 511 9.76 4.36 10.13
N ASP A 512 8.74 3.49 10.12
CA ASP A 512 7.67 3.50 11.11
C ASP A 512 8.24 3.20 12.51
N ALA A 513 8.27 4.23 13.36
CA ALA A 513 8.85 4.17 14.70
C ALA A 513 8.06 3.26 15.69
N VAL A 514 6.88 2.76 15.31
CA VAL A 514 6.07 1.85 16.14
C VAL A 514 6.06 0.43 15.55
N GLY A 515 5.79 0.29 14.26
CA GLY A 515 5.73 -1.00 13.57
C GLY A 515 7.07 -1.52 13.03
N GLY A 516 8.12 -0.70 13.02
CA GLY A 516 9.45 -1.04 12.48
C GLY A 516 9.48 -1.24 10.96
N ALA A 517 8.42 -0.85 10.25
CA ALA A 517 8.28 -1.02 8.81
C ALA A 517 9.02 0.10 8.06
N LEU A 518 9.90 -0.26 7.13
CA LEU A 518 10.48 0.71 6.20
C LEU A 518 9.48 1.01 5.08
N TYR A 519 9.19 2.28 4.84
CA TYR A 519 8.43 2.75 3.69
C TYR A 519 9.39 3.41 2.69
N ILE A 520 9.32 2.97 1.44
CA ILE A 520 10.18 3.40 0.34
C ILE A 520 9.30 4.05 -0.72
N ALA A 521 9.57 5.32 -1.04
CA ALA A 521 8.98 6.00 -2.18
C ALA A 521 9.94 5.93 -3.37
N ASP A 522 9.50 5.35 -4.50
CA ASP A 522 10.31 5.15 -5.70
C ASP A 522 9.61 5.71 -6.94
N ARG A 523 10.36 6.40 -7.80
CA ARG A 523 9.80 7.06 -9.00
C ARG A 523 9.96 6.20 -10.21
N GLY A 524 8.86 5.97 -10.93
CA GLY A 524 8.81 5.05 -12.06
C GLY A 524 9.47 5.57 -13.33
N PRO A 525 9.53 4.74 -14.38
CA PRO A 525 9.92 5.20 -15.70
C PRO A 525 8.87 6.15 -16.30
N SER A 526 9.23 6.91 -17.36
CA SER A 526 8.41 8.00 -17.89
C SER A 526 7.40 7.60 -18.97
N ALA A 527 7.31 6.31 -19.35
CA ALA A 527 6.29 5.80 -20.24
C ALA A 527 4.87 6.06 -19.67
N THR A 528 4.00 6.67 -20.48
CA THR A 528 2.66 7.14 -20.07
C THR A 528 1.52 6.18 -20.44
N ALA A 529 1.78 5.18 -21.29
CA ALA A 529 0.80 4.19 -21.75
C ALA A 529 1.44 2.79 -21.80
N ASP A 530 0.63 1.74 -21.63
CA ASP A 530 1.09 0.36 -21.70
C ASP A 530 1.37 -0.05 -23.15
N ASP A 531 2.41 -0.85 -23.38
CA ASP A 531 2.76 -1.37 -24.70
C ASP A 531 2.86 -2.91 -24.68
N ALA A 532 2.17 -3.56 -25.63
CA ALA A 532 2.06 -5.02 -25.66
C ALA A 532 3.38 -5.77 -25.97
N ALA A 533 4.41 -5.07 -26.46
CA ALA A 533 5.74 -5.59 -26.73
C ALA A 533 6.80 -5.16 -25.69
N ARG A 534 6.51 -4.16 -24.84
CA ARG A 534 7.43 -3.67 -23.79
C ARG A 534 6.98 -4.01 -22.38
N GLY A 535 5.70 -3.86 -22.05
CA GLY A 535 5.19 -4.02 -20.69
C GLY A 535 4.28 -2.88 -20.25
N PRO A 536 4.07 -2.71 -18.94
CA PRO A 536 3.26 -1.61 -18.42
C PRO A 536 3.92 -0.25 -18.66
N ARG A 537 3.10 0.81 -18.65
CA ARG A 537 3.54 2.18 -18.39
C ARG A 537 4.32 2.25 -17.07
N GLY A 538 5.05 3.34 -16.86
CA GLY A 538 5.68 3.54 -15.55
C GLY A 538 4.67 3.89 -14.47
N TYR A 539 5.02 3.62 -13.22
CA TYR A 539 4.26 3.98 -12.03
C TYR A 539 5.20 4.56 -10.97
N ASP A 540 4.81 5.65 -10.32
CA ASP A 540 5.46 6.01 -9.05
C ASP A 540 4.85 5.16 -7.94
N GLU A 541 5.68 4.69 -7.02
CA GLU A 541 5.37 3.60 -6.11
C GLU A 541 5.72 3.96 -4.67
N VAL A 542 4.91 3.48 -3.71
CA VAL A 542 5.30 3.43 -2.30
C VAL A 542 5.13 2.01 -1.80
N THR A 543 6.19 1.46 -1.21
CA THR A 543 6.26 0.04 -0.80
C THR A 543 6.60 -0.08 0.67
N ARG A 544 5.82 -0.90 1.40
CA ARG A 544 6.01 -1.23 2.81
C ARG A 544 6.88 -2.49 2.94
N VAL A 545 8.00 -2.38 3.65
CA VAL A 545 9.06 -3.40 3.72
C VAL A 545 9.36 -3.77 5.19
N ASN A 546 8.54 -4.66 5.73
CA ASN A 546 8.70 -5.24 7.08
C ASN A 546 9.79 -6.33 7.14
N GLU A 547 10.26 -6.80 5.99
CA GLU A 547 11.20 -7.92 5.81
C GLU A 547 12.03 -7.65 4.55
N PRO A 548 13.25 -8.21 4.41
CA PRO A 548 14.07 -8.04 3.22
C PRO A 548 13.37 -8.50 1.93
N ALA A 549 13.42 -7.68 0.87
CA ALA A 549 12.58 -7.91 -0.31
C ALA A 549 13.20 -7.48 -1.64
N ASN A 550 12.79 -8.16 -2.72
CA ASN A 550 12.93 -7.67 -4.09
C ASN A 550 11.66 -6.88 -4.43
N LEU A 551 11.79 -5.61 -4.81
CA LEU A 551 10.65 -4.71 -5.10
C LEU A 551 10.30 -4.67 -6.60
N GLY A 552 11.06 -5.40 -7.43
CA GLY A 552 10.64 -5.76 -8.79
C GLY A 552 11.30 -4.98 -9.92
N TRP A 553 11.85 -3.77 -9.72
CA TRP A 553 12.53 -3.05 -10.82
C TRP A 553 13.84 -3.78 -11.24
N PRO A 554 14.13 -3.94 -12.54
CA PRO A 554 13.38 -3.48 -13.72
C PRO A 554 12.45 -4.54 -14.35
N PHE A 555 12.21 -5.65 -13.67
CA PHE A 555 11.42 -6.78 -14.17
C PHE A 555 9.90 -6.53 -14.12
N MET A 556 9.44 -5.72 -13.17
CA MET A 556 8.03 -5.34 -12.94
C MET A 556 7.89 -3.84 -12.65
N ALA A 557 6.63 -3.37 -12.62
CA ALA A 557 6.19 -2.12 -11.99
C ALA A 557 4.77 -2.30 -11.36
N GLY A 558 4.39 -1.40 -10.46
CA GLY A 558 3.09 -1.34 -9.79
C GLY A 558 2.78 -2.59 -8.96
N ASN A 559 1.60 -3.20 -9.17
CA ASN A 559 1.24 -4.48 -8.54
C ASN A 559 1.88 -5.69 -9.22
N ASN A 560 3.21 -5.68 -9.37
CA ASN A 560 4.00 -6.72 -10.04
C ASN A 560 3.63 -6.94 -11.53
N MET A 561 3.18 -5.91 -12.25
CA MET A 561 2.93 -6.00 -13.70
C MET A 561 4.25 -6.24 -14.44
N PRO A 562 4.43 -7.36 -15.17
CA PRO A 562 5.74 -7.72 -15.71
C PRO A 562 6.05 -7.04 -17.04
N TYR A 563 7.25 -6.50 -17.12
CA TYR A 563 7.88 -6.09 -18.38
C TYR A 563 8.16 -7.31 -19.28
N VAL A 564 8.30 -7.03 -20.57
CA VAL A 564 8.77 -7.97 -21.59
C VAL A 564 10.30 -7.92 -21.61
N ASN A 565 10.95 -9.07 -21.74
CA ASN A 565 12.35 -9.12 -22.09
C ASN A 565 12.53 -8.70 -23.57
N PHE A 566 12.59 -7.40 -23.81
CA PHE A 566 12.64 -6.78 -25.13
C PHE A 566 14.08 -6.37 -25.49
N ASN A 567 14.53 -6.77 -26.69
CA ASN A 567 15.78 -6.32 -27.28
C ASN A 567 15.50 -5.41 -28.51
N ALA A 568 16.03 -4.19 -28.46
CA ALA A 568 15.79 -3.15 -29.46
C ALA A 568 16.55 -3.36 -30.80
N THR A 569 17.63 -4.15 -30.82
CA THR A 569 18.43 -4.40 -32.03
C THR A 569 17.99 -5.62 -32.82
N ARG A 570 17.26 -6.54 -32.19
CA ARG A 570 16.79 -7.80 -32.79
C ARG A 570 15.30 -7.84 -33.09
N ASN A 571 14.49 -7.03 -32.41
CA ASN A 571 13.02 -7.03 -32.52
C ASN A 571 12.39 -8.41 -32.19
N ASP A 572 13.08 -9.23 -31.39
CA ASP A 572 12.57 -10.49 -30.87
C ASP A 572 11.73 -10.26 -29.60
N LYS A 573 10.45 -10.67 -29.67
CA LYS A 573 9.54 -10.62 -28.53
C LYS A 573 9.71 -11.88 -27.69
N LEU A 574 10.51 -11.80 -26.63
CA LEU A 574 10.64 -12.88 -25.66
C LEU A 574 9.53 -12.84 -24.61
N ARG A 575 9.58 -13.79 -23.68
CA ARG A 575 8.62 -13.98 -22.59
C ARG A 575 8.57 -12.74 -21.68
N ARG A 576 7.38 -12.43 -21.14
CA ARG A 576 7.24 -11.55 -19.96
C ARG A 576 7.99 -12.15 -18.76
N PHE A 577 8.60 -11.31 -17.93
CA PHE A 577 9.21 -11.76 -16.69
C PHE A 577 8.18 -12.40 -15.74
N ASN A 578 8.62 -13.30 -14.87
CA ASN A 578 7.76 -13.98 -13.89
C ASN A 578 7.94 -13.34 -12.50
N PRO A 579 6.93 -12.67 -11.92
CA PRO A 579 7.07 -12.06 -10.59
C PRO A 579 7.42 -13.04 -9.47
N ARG A 580 7.11 -14.33 -9.63
CA ARG A 580 7.48 -15.38 -8.65
C ARG A 580 8.89 -15.93 -8.81
N LEU A 581 9.52 -15.73 -9.98
CA LEU A 581 10.89 -16.15 -10.30
C LEU A 581 11.50 -15.16 -11.30
N PRO A 582 11.89 -13.93 -10.89
CA PRO A 582 12.54 -12.97 -11.78
C PRO A 582 13.92 -13.50 -12.20
N GLU A 583 14.27 -13.33 -13.48
CA GLU A 583 15.46 -13.95 -14.09
C GLU A 583 16.42 -12.87 -14.64
N ASN A 584 17.60 -12.73 -14.04
CA ASN A 584 18.64 -11.84 -14.54
C ASN A 584 19.41 -12.50 -15.70
N ILE A 585 18.91 -12.28 -16.91
CA ILE A 585 19.47 -12.79 -18.17
C ILE A 585 20.92 -12.33 -18.46
N LEU A 586 21.44 -11.30 -17.79
CA LEU A 586 22.82 -10.86 -18.00
C LEU A 586 23.85 -11.79 -17.33
N VAL A 587 23.44 -12.67 -16.42
CA VAL A 587 24.32 -13.71 -15.84
C VAL A 587 24.81 -14.67 -16.94
N GLU A 588 23.98 -14.97 -17.93
CA GLU A 588 24.37 -15.77 -19.12
C GLU A 588 25.41 -15.06 -20.01
N LYS A 589 25.62 -13.76 -19.79
CA LYS A 589 26.61 -12.91 -20.49
C LYS A 589 27.82 -12.59 -19.60
N GLY A 590 27.95 -13.25 -18.45
CA GLY A 590 29.08 -13.11 -17.53
C GLY A 590 28.91 -12.05 -16.45
N LEU A 591 27.70 -11.52 -16.21
CA LEU A 591 27.44 -10.68 -15.03
C LEU A 591 27.54 -11.55 -13.76
N ALA A 592 28.35 -11.12 -12.81
CA ALA A 592 28.41 -11.75 -11.48
C ALA A 592 27.17 -11.34 -10.67
N ALA A 593 26.11 -12.14 -10.75
CA ALA A 593 24.87 -11.97 -10.00
C ALA A 593 24.17 -13.32 -9.83
N GLU A 594 23.17 -13.40 -8.96
CA GLU A 594 22.25 -14.53 -8.94
C GLU A 594 21.34 -14.52 -10.17
N LYS A 595 21.19 -15.67 -10.83
CA LYS A 595 20.39 -15.76 -12.05
C LYS A 595 18.89 -15.70 -11.76
N ILE A 596 18.43 -16.38 -10.70
CA ILE A 596 17.02 -16.42 -10.30
C ILE A 596 16.88 -15.69 -8.96
N LEU A 597 16.02 -14.69 -8.92
CA LEU A 597 15.88 -13.80 -7.77
C LEU A 597 14.71 -14.21 -6.87
N THR A 598 14.73 -13.69 -5.64
CA THR A 598 13.60 -13.69 -4.71
C THR A 598 12.35 -13.12 -5.40
N PRO A 599 11.14 -13.67 -5.14
CA PRO A 599 9.88 -13.14 -5.68
C PRO A 599 9.73 -11.63 -5.49
N ALA A 600 9.18 -10.94 -6.48
CA ALA A 600 8.91 -9.52 -6.42
C ALA A 600 7.74 -9.22 -5.46
N LYS A 601 7.93 -8.22 -4.59
CA LYS A 601 6.94 -7.69 -3.66
C LYS A 601 6.20 -6.54 -4.34
N SER A 602 4.87 -6.65 -4.43
CA SER A 602 4.01 -5.57 -4.94
C SER A 602 4.21 -4.28 -4.15
N ALA A 603 4.16 -3.14 -4.84
CA ALA A 603 3.95 -1.86 -4.17
C ALA A 603 2.62 -1.86 -3.39
N LEU A 604 2.58 -1.10 -2.29
CA LEU A 604 1.37 -0.84 -1.48
C LEU A 604 0.47 0.17 -2.21
N VAL A 605 1.09 1.21 -2.75
CA VAL A 605 0.49 2.28 -3.56
C VAL A 605 1.32 2.40 -4.83
N TRP A 606 0.65 2.59 -5.97
CA TRP A 606 1.30 2.83 -7.27
C TRP A 606 0.40 3.69 -8.14
N TYR A 607 0.90 4.68 -8.89
CA TYR A 607 0.01 5.52 -9.73
C TYR A 607 0.59 6.04 -11.05
N GLY A 608 -0.30 6.08 -12.05
CA GLY A 608 -0.02 6.43 -13.44
C GLY A 608 0.18 7.93 -13.63
N SER A 609 0.51 8.35 -14.86
CA SER A 609 0.31 9.74 -15.29
C SER A 609 -1.18 10.04 -15.53
N ASP A 610 -1.97 9.01 -15.78
CA ASP A 610 -3.43 8.99 -15.82
C ASP A 610 -4.05 8.68 -14.45
N LYS A 611 -5.36 8.96 -14.29
CA LYS A 611 -6.11 8.66 -13.07
C LYS A 611 -6.16 7.14 -12.82
N ASN A 612 -5.53 6.68 -11.73
CA ASN A 612 -5.51 5.26 -11.36
C ASN A 612 -6.90 4.80 -10.88
N ARG A 613 -7.40 3.64 -11.34
CA ARG A 613 -8.70 3.07 -10.93
C ARG A 613 -8.76 2.44 -9.54
N LEU A 614 -7.62 2.13 -8.93
CA LEU A 614 -7.54 1.62 -7.55
C LEU A 614 -7.30 2.75 -6.54
N PHE A 615 -6.60 3.79 -6.99
CA PHE A 615 -6.22 4.95 -6.19
C PHE A 615 -6.53 6.27 -6.95
N PRO A 616 -7.80 6.49 -7.35
CA PRO A 616 -8.23 7.69 -8.08
C PRO A 616 -7.98 8.99 -7.29
N ASP A 617 -7.88 8.86 -5.97
CA ASP A 617 -7.58 9.87 -4.96
C ASP A 617 -6.26 10.62 -5.27
N PHE A 618 -5.25 9.96 -5.87
CA PHE A 618 -3.97 10.58 -6.25
C PHE A 618 -4.03 11.45 -7.52
N GLY A 619 -5.18 11.47 -8.21
CA GLY A 619 -5.40 12.26 -9.42
C GLY A 619 -4.57 11.83 -10.64
N GLU A 620 -4.28 12.79 -11.51
CA GLU A 620 -3.54 12.61 -12.77
C GLU A 620 -2.54 13.76 -13.03
N GLY A 621 -1.78 13.67 -14.13
CA GLY A 621 -0.72 14.60 -14.51
C GLY A 621 0.70 14.04 -14.31
N GLU A 622 1.72 14.89 -14.44
CA GLU A 622 3.09 14.54 -14.04
C GLU A 622 3.11 14.13 -12.55
N ARG A 623 4.08 13.32 -12.15
CA ARG A 623 4.19 12.75 -10.80
C ARG A 623 5.62 12.83 -10.30
N ALA A 624 5.78 12.88 -8.99
CA ALA A 624 7.05 12.72 -8.30
C ALA A 624 6.76 12.40 -6.83
N VAL A 625 6.53 11.11 -6.54
CA VAL A 625 6.19 10.65 -5.19
C VAL A 625 7.30 10.98 -4.17
N LEU A 626 6.86 11.18 -2.93
CA LEU A 626 7.62 11.33 -1.69
C LEU A 626 6.82 10.68 -0.54
N VAL A 627 7.52 10.28 0.52
CA VAL A 627 6.95 9.75 1.78
C VAL A 627 7.35 10.65 2.94
N ALA A 628 6.45 10.81 3.92
CA ALA A 628 6.68 11.56 5.16
C ALA A 628 6.63 10.67 6.42
N GLY A 629 6.49 9.36 6.24
CA GLY A 629 6.44 8.36 7.31
C GLY A 629 5.03 8.00 7.75
N VAL A 630 4.94 7.12 8.75
CA VAL A 630 3.68 6.80 9.44
C VAL A 630 3.47 7.82 10.55
N TYR A 631 2.32 8.49 10.56
CA TYR A 631 2.02 9.43 11.62
C TYR A 631 1.73 8.73 12.94
N GLN A 632 2.27 9.29 14.02
CA GLN A 632 1.94 8.94 15.40
C GLN A 632 1.90 10.23 16.21
N GLN A 633 0.77 10.52 16.85
CA GLN A 633 0.64 11.72 17.68
C GLN A 633 1.57 11.61 18.91
N PRO A 634 2.57 12.49 19.07
CA PRO A 634 3.51 12.39 20.18
C PRO A 634 2.88 12.84 21.50
N ALA A 635 3.37 12.32 22.63
CA ALA A 635 2.90 12.71 23.96
C ALA A 635 3.07 14.22 24.27
N SER A 636 3.97 14.89 23.54
CA SER A 636 4.23 16.34 23.56
C SER A 636 3.64 17.08 22.35
N ALA A 637 2.53 16.60 21.79
CA ALA A 637 1.89 17.18 20.61
C ALA A 637 1.59 18.68 20.77
N ALA A 638 1.95 19.47 19.75
CA ALA A 638 1.53 20.87 19.66
C ALA A 638 0.01 20.97 19.50
N PRO A 639 -0.62 22.09 19.87
CA PRO A 639 -2.04 22.32 19.58
C PRO A 639 -2.40 22.16 18.10
N THR A 640 -1.47 22.50 17.21
CA THR A 640 -1.56 22.42 15.74
C THR A 640 -1.14 21.07 15.16
N ALA A 641 -0.73 20.09 15.98
CA ALA A 641 -0.43 18.74 15.53
C ALA A 641 -1.65 18.06 14.90
N LEU A 642 -1.43 17.08 14.01
CA LEU A 642 -2.55 16.27 13.51
C LEU A 642 -3.23 15.51 14.68
N PRO A 643 -4.56 15.32 14.64
CA PRO A 643 -5.27 14.56 15.66
C PRO A 643 -4.87 13.08 15.62
N ALA A 644 -5.07 12.37 16.74
CA ALA A 644 -4.84 10.93 16.85
C ALA A 644 -5.63 10.07 15.83
N TYR A 645 -6.59 10.66 15.09
CA TYR A 645 -7.18 10.04 13.89
C TYR A 645 -6.13 9.55 12.89
N TYR A 646 -5.05 10.31 12.71
CA TYR A 646 -4.02 10.00 11.71
C TYR A 646 -2.99 8.98 12.19
N ASN A 647 -3.06 8.51 13.45
CA ASN A 647 -2.19 7.44 13.94
C ASN A 647 -2.27 6.20 13.04
N ASP A 648 -1.15 5.51 12.89
CA ASP A 648 -0.97 4.34 12.03
C ASP A 648 -1.21 4.57 10.52
N LYS A 649 -1.44 5.82 10.08
CA LYS A 649 -1.54 6.16 8.65
C LYS A 649 -0.20 6.59 8.09
N LEU A 650 0.15 6.03 6.95
CA LEU A 650 1.24 6.51 6.11
C LEU A 650 0.85 7.86 5.50
N VAL A 651 1.70 8.88 5.59
CA VAL A 651 1.53 10.12 4.84
C VAL A 651 2.47 10.15 3.64
N VAL A 652 1.88 10.39 2.48
CA VAL A 652 2.52 10.49 1.17
C VAL A 652 2.23 11.86 0.57
N LEU A 653 3.09 12.31 -0.34
CA LEU A 653 2.91 13.57 -1.07
C LEU A 653 3.56 13.49 -2.44
N ASP A 654 3.04 14.26 -3.39
CA ASP A 654 3.58 14.31 -4.75
C ASP A 654 4.12 15.72 -5.05
N ALA A 655 5.40 15.80 -5.40
CA ALA A 655 6.07 17.07 -5.62
C ALA A 655 5.61 17.81 -6.90
N LYS A 656 5.02 17.11 -7.88
CA LYS A 656 4.51 17.68 -9.14
C LYS A 656 3.04 18.05 -9.05
N ARG A 657 2.22 17.16 -8.49
CA ARG A 657 0.77 17.36 -8.29
C ARG A 657 0.48 18.25 -7.09
N GLY A 658 1.40 18.34 -6.14
CA GLY A 658 1.36 19.29 -5.03
C GLY A 658 0.39 18.96 -3.91
N TRP A 659 -0.17 17.74 -3.87
CA TRP A 659 -1.04 17.27 -2.79
C TRP A 659 -0.24 16.63 -1.64
N VAL A 660 -0.89 16.50 -0.48
CA VAL A 660 -0.44 15.68 0.66
C VAL A 660 -1.61 14.80 1.08
N GLN A 661 -1.40 13.51 1.24
CA GLN A 661 -2.47 12.55 1.51
C GLN A 661 -2.10 11.52 2.59
N ALA A 662 -3.08 11.16 3.42
CA ALA A 662 -2.97 10.10 4.41
C ALA A 662 -3.57 8.80 3.86
N VAL A 663 -2.80 7.71 3.92
CA VAL A 663 -3.16 6.38 3.41
C VAL A 663 -3.38 5.45 4.60
N THR A 664 -4.66 5.19 4.89
CA THR A 664 -5.11 4.24 5.91
C THR A 664 -4.93 2.81 5.40
N GLN A 665 -4.14 2.02 6.12
CA GLN A 665 -3.87 0.62 5.86
C GLN A 665 -4.58 -0.29 6.87
N ASP A 666 -4.64 -1.58 6.55
CA ASP A 666 -4.87 -2.65 7.53
C ASP A 666 -3.58 -3.47 7.82
N GLU A 667 -3.71 -4.48 8.68
CA GLU A 667 -2.61 -5.38 9.07
C GLU A 667 -1.95 -6.10 7.88
N PHE A 668 -2.71 -6.34 6.80
CA PHE A 668 -2.24 -6.98 5.56
C PHE A 668 -1.63 -5.99 4.55
N ALA A 669 -1.42 -4.73 4.95
CA ALA A 669 -0.97 -3.64 4.10
C ALA A 669 -1.89 -3.41 2.87
N ARG A 670 -3.20 -3.56 3.06
CA ARG A 670 -4.22 -3.20 2.05
C ARG A 670 -4.68 -1.77 2.29
N VAL A 671 -4.78 -0.97 1.24
CA VAL A 671 -5.34 0.39 1.32
C VAL A 671 -6.85 0.31 1.58
N ILE A 672 -7.29 0.99 2.64
CA ILE A 672 -8.69 1.08 3.06
C ILE A 672 -9.27 2.45 2.69
N LYS A 673 -8.56 3.52 3.07
CA LYS A 673 -8.92 4.92 2.79
C LYS A 673 -7.69 5.70 2.34
N ILE A 674 -7.86 6.62 1.40
CA ILE A 674 -6.91 7.69 1.11
C ILE A 674 -7.63 9.01 1.38
N GLU A 675 -6.93 10.00 1.94
CA GLU A 675 -7.53 11.25 2.42
C GLU A 675 -6.65 12.46 2.10
N ASN A 676 -7.25 13.54 1.62
CA ASN A 676 -6.54 14.80 1.39
C ASN A 676 -6.21 15.50 2.72
N LEU A 677 -4.92 15.58 3.04
CA LEU A 677 -4.38 16.51 4.05
C LEU A 677 -4.15 17.90 3.43
N LEU A 678 -3.68 17.96 2.19
CA LEU A 678 -3.67 19.17 1.36
C LEU A 678 -4.07 18.82 -0.08
N PRO A 679 -4.89 19.65 -0.75
CA PRO A 679 -5.34 19.41 -2.12
C PRO A 679 -4.20 19.57 -3.14
N ALA A 680 -4.45 19.11 -4.36
CA ALA A 680 -3.53 19.30 -5.49
C ALA A 680 -3.18 20.79 -5.69
N GLY A 681 -1.92 21.05 -6.01
CA GLY A 681 -1.37 22.39 -6.21
C GLY A 681 -1.06 23.17 -4.92
N ALA A 682 -1.19 22.60 -3.72
CA ALA A 682 -0.82 23.28 -2.47
C ALA A 682 0.71 23.42 -2.32
N LEU A 683 1.43 22.29 -2.36
CA LEU A 683 2.90 22.25 -2.36
C LEU A 683 3.49 22.73 -3.69
N LYS A 684 4.75 23.22 -3.65
CA LYS A 684 5.48 23.78 -4.80
C LYS A 684 6.81 23.06 -5.01
N ALA A 685 6.84 21.99 -5.82
CA ALA A 685 8.04 21.18 -6.05
C ALA A 685 8.72 20.76 -4.73
N ALA A 686 8.01 19.95 -3.94
CA ALA A 686 8.51 19.40 -2.68
C ALA A 686 9.79 18.57 -2.90
N THR A 687 10.73 18.61 -1.96
CA THR A 687 12.01 17.91 -2.05
C THR A 687 12.22 16.88 -0.95
N ALA A 688 11.79 17.18 0.28
CA ALA A 688 11.75 16.26 1.41
C ALA A 688 10.67 16.67 2.42
N ALA A 689 10.23 15.75 3.28
CA ALA A 689 9.20 15.98 4.28
C ALA A 689 9.44 15.11 5.52
N LYS A 690 9.19 15.62 6.73
CA LYS A 690 9.31 14.86 7.98
C LYS A 690 8.41 15.41 9.08
N PHE A 691 7.90 14.54 9.95
CA PHE A 691 7.17 14.97 11.14
C PHE A 691 8.12 15.50 12.22
N SER A 692 7.72 16.58 12.89
CA SER A 692 8.42 17.11 14.05
C SER A 692 8.16 16.28 15.32
N PRO A 693 9.01 16.39 16.35
CA PRO A 693 8.71 15.91 17.70
C PRO A 693 7.45 16.53 18.35
N SER A 694 6.89 17.60 17.75
CA SER A 694 5.61 18.20 18.12
C SER A 694 4.41 17.64 17.35
N GLY A 695 4.59 16.72 16.40
CA GLY A 695 3.49 16.06 15.67
C GLY A 695 2.92 16.87 14.52
N GLU A 696 3.69 17.81 13.97
CA GLU A 696 3.36 18.65 12.82
C GLU A 696 4.23 18.23 11.63
N LEU A 697 3.72 18.29 10.40
CA LEU A 697 4.48 17.88 9.21
C LEU A 697 5.24 19.05 8.61
N TYR A 698 6.57 18.95 8.50
CA TYR A 698 7.41 19.96 7.88
C TYR A 698 7.84 19.47 6.49
N VAL A 699 7.71 20.33 5.47
CA VAL A 699 8.00 20.02 4.07
C VAL A 699 8.93 21.08 3.48
N LEU A 700 10.02 20.64 2.87
CA LEU A 700 10.89 21.46 2.02
C LEU A 700 10.32 21.53 0.61
N GLN A 701 10.30 22.72 0.02
CA GLN A 701 9.75 22.94 -1.31
C GLN A 701 10.53 24.02 -2.10
N GLN A 702 10.41 24.02 -3.43
CA GLN A 702 11.02 25.02 -4.32
C GLN A 702 9.97 25.82 -5.12
N ASN A 703 9.71 27.03 -4.65
CA ASN A 703 8.69 27.93 -5.19
C ASN A 703 9.35 28.97 -6.10
N ASN A 704 9.19 28.82 -7.42
CA ASN A 704 9.80 29.69 -8.45
C ASN A 704 11.33 29.87 -8.31
N GLY A 705 12.03 28.84 -7.81
CA GLY A 705 13.48 28.84 -7.59
C GLY A 705 13.94 29.35 -6.21
N ALA A 706 13.04 29.87 -5.38
CA ALA A 706 13.31 30.08 -3.95
C ALA A 706 13.05 28.79 -3.16
N GLY A 707 13.92 28.46 -2.22
CA GLY A 707 13.70 27.36 -1.28
C GLY A 707 12.86 27.82 -0.10
N GLU A 708 11.79 27.11 0.19
CA GLU A 708 10.88 27.39 1.30
C GLU A 708 10.77 26.18 2.23
N LEU A 709 10.45 26.44 3.50
CA LEU A 709 10.00 25.44 4.46
C LEU A 709 8.55 25.77 4.84
N VAL A 710 7.67 24.79 4.71
CA VAL A 710 6.26 24.90 5.09
C VAL A 710 5.93 23.89 6.19
N LYS A 711 5.11 24.31 7.14
CA LYS A 711 4.56 23.49 8.22
C LYS A 711 3.09 23.20 7.95
N ILE A 712 2.67 21.97 8.18
CA ILE A 712 1.33 21.45 7.94
C ILE A 712 0.80 20.88 9.25
N GLY A 713 -0.42 21.26 9.62
CA GLY A 713 -1.07 20.89 10.86
C GLY A 713 -2.55 21.28 10.86
N VAL A 714 -3.28 21.05 11.94
CA VAL A 714 -4.68 21.49 12.04
C VAL A 714 -4.78 22.96 12.44
N LYS A 715 -5.82 23.61 11.92
CA LYS A 715 -6.26 24.93 12.33
C LYS A 715 -7.03 24.85 13.66
N ARG A 716 -6.89 25.89 14.48
CA ARG A 716 -7.78 26.18 15.63
C ARG A 716 -8.29 27.63 15.52
#